data_AF-A0AAD8LQP1-F1
#
_entry.id   AF-A0AAD8LQP1-F1
#
_cell.length_a   1.000
_cell.length_b   1.000
_cell.length_c   1.000
_cell.angle_alpha   90.00
_cell.angle_beta   90.00
_cell.angle_gamma   90.00
#
_symmetry.space_group_name_H-M   'P 1'
#
loop_
_entity.id
_entity.type
_entity.pdbx_description
1 polymer ?
#
loop_
_entity_poly.entity_id
_entity_poly.type
_entity_poly.pdbx_seq_one_letter_code
_entity_poly.pdbx_strand_id
1 'polypeptide(L)'
;MDEYIRRERLPLDLIDDDEPVGECSDAEVDEEELNSFLMGDVLSGSEPKKKRKLSFADKLLKRKLKKGKKGKTPPPPIPAIPKQKKKKKRKTAAHPSKLTPQLEKYMQDAMNMYLNENFEEAIKILKEVVRRAPGLHDPFHLLGLIYQEEYGDITTATGYYLLAAHLVQTDLELWRRIGEMSQEIGNIDQAIYCYKKCMKTDDGEPNEEVTFSLAMCYLQKNDYQRAIKLLQILFELNSDDALILGELSRSLLAVGDKVTLLSVLLKYYKETGDMETAKHACFLCIELQLYAECIEFVLSISETLDIEVTKLPIEILSTYTIASLYMDKDVEEELEVVWATENAVASMLYAVGTAWANRCQETALRWFKRGYDEQNQETIDVLSAEQAIHMAKCIVVIEKDHEMAIRLLRHILNREPSNSQIIILLADILLQAGKHSESDELLVRLTTTDLNRLKMIQKPLDPEERRTELLHLESTVQEVMDMCFTDEIFRPRPCLLAKFGNVALHPDFNEVSEKTNVWINRFLRVVNDCELDTERKHQMLNNTRMQKGIAEEQYINEHGDVVKTYSPLHRTRKDLGLRSVEDIIGWANYERLLRYAACLMAVVQRCREGVQLLEVVANNRRRYKSTVDLEERKRLLATVEDLSYQLSCFGGMFKIALAHAREEMAKCGNLKRYAALISTGALAKATYTSLSSSPEKDSLLENRSWIMRQILHKPQDYELLMLAGHFCTVSGNWPFAIEEYKRALIQRPNDPVAALCLATSYFNSLSSRNVKDLNKVILLGMTFLQYSIKLRKSQTENHPCRDIFAAESEYNMARAMHFLNLLHLAVPLYERCINTIKSAEYSLEGKEDDYRTDCPCIICTMSRQTSQAYPHSATGYSGGQYVWKYERTQLLRSAAYNLFLIYTMNKNTAQAAHVATHHLQWM
;
A
#
# COMPACT_ATOMS: atom_id res chain seq x y z
N MET A 1 7.43 -9.98 -8.32
CA MET A 1 6.61 -10.12 -7.10
C MET A 1 6.65 -8.77 -6.43
N ASP A 2 5.53 -8.07 -6.48
CA ASP A 2 5.11 -6.94 -5.62
C ASP A 2 4.15 -6.06 -6.41
N GLU A 3 2.88 -6.48 -6.41
CA GLU A 3 1.72 -5.60 -6.56
C GLU A 3 0.63 -6.17 -5.65
N TYR A 4 0.58 -5.73 -4.40
CA TYR A 4 -0.65 -5.78 -3.62
C TYR A 4 -1.13 -4.35 -3.40
N ILE A 5 -2.04 -3.96 -4.28
CA ILE A 5 -2.78 -2.71 -4.28
C ILE A 5 -3.58 -2.63 -2.98
N ARG A 6 -3.25 -1.64 -2.12
CA ARG A 6 -4.15 -1.12 -1.09
C ARG A 6 -5.39 -0.55 -1.77
N ARG A 7 -6.48 -1.33 -1.80
CA ARG A 7 -7.83 -0.80 -1.91
C ARG A 7 -8.31 -0.54 -0.49
N GLU A 8 -8.34 0.72 -0.09
CA GLU A 8 -9.16 1.17 1.03
C GLU A 8 -10.61 0.81 0.68
N ARG A 9 -11.13 -0.24 1.31
CA ARG A 9 -12.57 -0.51 1.38
C ARG A 9 -13.06 0.07 2.70
N LEU A 10 -14.03 0.96 2.63
CA LEU A 10 -14.82 1.38 3.78
C LEU A 10 -15.45 0.13 4.44
N PRO A 11 -15.41 -0.01 5.77
CA PRO A 11 -16.01 -1.14 6.46
C PRO A 11 -17.50 -0.87 6.72
N LEU A 12 -18.35 -0.97 5.70
CA LEU A 12 -19.82 -1.00 5.92
C LEU A 12 -20.64 -1.81 4.89
N ASP A 13 -20.06 -2.34 3.82
CA ASP A 13 -20.80 -3.15 2.83
C ASP A 13 -20.32 -4.61 2.83
N LEU A 14 -20.60 -5.37 3.89
CA LEU A 14 -20.41 -6.84 3.91
C LEU A 14 -21.34 -7.51 4.94
N ILE A 15 -22.65 -7.31 4.79
CA ILE A 15 -23.65 -8.27 5.26
C ILE A 15 -24.73 -8.30 4.19
N ASP A 16 -24.56 -9.14 3.17
CA ASP A 16 -25.66 -9.71 2.40
C ASP A 16 -25.10 -10.91 1.63
N ASP A 17 -25.54 -12.11 2.03
CA ASP A 17 -25.58 -13.32 1.23
C ASP A 17 -26.45 -14.32 2.04
N ASP A 18 -27.76 -14.30 1.77
CA ASP A 18 -28.69 -15.45 1.76
C ASP A 18 -30.11 -14.96 1.36
N GLU A 19 -30.58 -15.31 0.15
CA GLU A 19 -31.96 -15.08 -0.35
C GLU A 19 -33.00 -16.03 0.32
N PRO A 20 -34.32 -15.99 -0.03
CA PRO A 20 -35.31 -14.98 0.30
C PRO A 20 -36.52 -15.60 1.06
N VAL A 21 -37.19 -14.86 1.95
CA VAL A 21 -38.55 -15.23 2.40
C VAL A 21 -39.41 -13.96 2.59
N GLY A 22 -40.34 -13.77 1.65
CA GLY A 22 -41.72 -13.32 1.88
C GLY A 22 -41.99 -11.94 2.52
N GLU A 23 -42.33 -10.99 1.65
CA GLU A 23 -43.31 -9.88 1.78
C GLU A 23 -43.88 -9.51 3.17
N CYS A 24 -43.81 -8.22 3.53
CA CYS A 24 -44.99 -7.33 3.64
C CYS A 24 -44.67 -5.88 4.09
N SER A 25 -44.95 -4.94 3.18
CA SER A 25 -45.53 -3.59 3.30
C SER A 25 -45.14 -2.58 4.40
N ASP A 26 -44.58 -1.45 3.92
CA ASP A 26 -44.94 -0.02 4.13
C ASP A 26 -45.53 0.46 5.47
N ALA A 27 -44.83 1.42 6.09
CA ALA A 27 -45.41 2.65 6.64
C ALA A 27 -44.33 3.73 6.86
N GLU A 28 -44.47 4.85 6.16
CA GLU A 28 -43.79 6.14 6.36
C GLU A 28 -44.19 6.76 7.71
N VAL A 29 -43.26 7.42 8.43
CA VAL A 29 -43.58 8.53 9.36
C VAL A 29 -42.42 9.53 9.48
N ASP A 30 -42.65 10.72 8.91
CA ASP A 30 -42.36 12.11 9.31
C ASP A 30 -40.97 12.61 9.78
N GLU A 31 -40.37 13.45 8.93
CA GLU A 31 -39.12 14.21 9.09
C GLU A 31 -39.20 15.47 9.99
N GLU A 32 -40.27 15.68 10.78
CA GLU A 32 -40.45 16.93 11.54
C GLU A 32 -39.87 16.93 12.96
N GLU A 33 -39.45 15.78 13.52
CA GLU A 33 -38.78 15.73 14.83
C GLU A 33 -37.27 16.01 14.74
N LEU A 34 -36.66 15.82 13.56
CA LEU A 34 -35.23 16.01 13.29
C LEU A 34 -34.83 17.51 13.23
N ASN A 35 -35.79 18.39 12.95
CA ASN A 35 -35.55 19.84 12.84
C ASN A 35 -35.64 20.61 14.18
N SER A 36 -35.95 19.94 15.29
CA SER A 36 -35.96 20.58 16.62
C SER A 36 -34.63 20.48 17.39
N PHE A 37 -33.66 19.70 16.88
CA PHE A 37 -32.41 19.40 17.60
C PHE A 37 -31.20 20.26 17.15
N LEU A 38 -31.28 20.99 16.04
CA LEU A 38 -30.10 21.50 15.32
C LEU A 38 -29.82 23.02 15.38
N MET A 39 -30.45 23.79 16.28
CA MET A 39 -30.07 25.20 16.53
C MET A 39 -30.33 25.61 17.99
N GLY A 40 -29.30 26.00 18.76
CA GLY A 40 -29.51 26.73 20.02
C GLY A 40 -28.42 26.68 21.09
N ASP A 41 -27.35 27.42 20.85
CA ASP A 41 -26.56 28.23 21.80
C ASP A 41 -25.57 27.65 22.83
N VAL A 42 -24.51 28.47 22.95
CA VAL A 42 -23.19 28.28 23.56
C VAL A 42 -23.12 29.09 24.87
N LEU A 43 -22.23 28.66 25.79
CA LEU A 43 -21.52 29.41 26.87
C LEU A 43 -22.00 29.25 28.33
N SER A 44 -21.25 28.44 29.10
CA SER A 44 -20.60 28.75 30.40
C SER A 44 -20.16 27.43 31.05
N GLY A 45 -18.87 27.17 31.27
CA GLY A 45 -18.17 27.58 32.48
C GLY A 45 -17.86 26.37 33.38
N SER A 46 -16.59 25.94 33.39
CA SER A 46 -15.93 24.99 34.33
C SER A 46 -16.39 23.52 34.36
N GLU A 47 -15.56 22.64 33.81
CA GLU A 47 -15.64 21.19 33.97
C GLU A 47 -15.25 20.73 35.39
N PRO A 48 -16.05 19.88 36.06
CA PRO A 48 -15.54 18.96 37.06
C PRO A 48 -15.06 17.67 36.37
N LYS A 49 -13.81 17.28 36.61
CA LYS A 49 -13.21 16.01 36.14
C LYS A 49 -14.17 14.83 36.33
N LYS A 50 -14.68 14.27 35.24
CA LYS A 50 -15.49 13.04 35.24
C LYS A 50 -14.64 11.88 35.78
N LYS A 51 -15.16 11.19 36.80
CA LYS A 51 -14.55 9.95 37.32
C LYS A 51 -14.62 8.85 36.24
N ARG A 52 -13.49 8.15 36.06
CA ARG A 52 -13.25 7.02 35.14
C ARG A 52 -14.42 6.00 35.21
N LYS A 53 -15.10 5.74 34.09
CA LYS A 53 -16.02 4.58 33.97
C LYS A 53 -15.16 3.32 33.90
N LEU A 54 -15.44 2.33 34.76
CA LEU A 54 -14.75 1.02 34.74
C LEU A 54 -15.13 0.24 33.48
N SER A 55 -14.13 -0.33 32.77
CA SER A 55 -14.33 -1.28 31.65
C SER A 55 -15.20 -2.46 32.11
N PHE A 56 -15.97 -3.05 31.19
CA PHE A 56 -16.76 -4.26 31.46
C PHE A 56 -15.86 -5.44 31.88
N ALA A 57 -14.66 -5.56 31.31
CA ALA A 57 -13.74 -6.62 31.63
C ALA A 57 -13.24 -6.53 33.11
N ASP A 58 -13.06 -5.31 33.63
CA ASP A 58 -12.81 -5.04 35.06
C ASP A 58 -13.98 -5.46 35.96
N LYS A 59 -15.23 -5.33 35.48
CA LYS A 59 -16.44 -5.76 36.20
C LYS A 59 -16.56 -7.29 36.21
N LEU A 60 -16.16 -7.96 35.12
CA LEU A 60 -16.17 -9.42 34.98
C LEU A 60 -15.09 -10.08 35.85
N LEU A 61 -13.86 -9.53 35.87
CA LEU A 61 -12.78 -9.97 36.76
C LEU A 61 -13.17 -9.84 38.24
N LYS A 62 -13.80 -8.74 38.64
CA LYS A 62 -14.35 -8.57 40.00
C LYS A 62 -15.49 -9.57 40.32
N ARG A 63 -16.29 -9.98 39.34
CA ARG A 63 -17.33 -11.03 39.50
C ARG A 63 -16.71 -12.42 39.66
N LYS A 64 -15.67 -12.77 38.90
CA LYS A 64 -14.94 -14.05 39.03
C LYS A 64 -14.14 -14.12 40.34
N LEU A 65 -13.44 -13.04 40.74
CA LEU A 65 -12.70 -12.95 42.02
C LEU A 65 -13.61 -13.07 43.25
N LYS A 66 -14.88 -12.63 43.17
CA LYS A 66 -15.87 -12.79 44.24
C LYS A 66 -16.42 -14.22 44.38
N LYS A 67 -16.41 -15.03 43.33
CA LYS A 67 -16.81 -16.46 43.40
C LYS A 67 -15.76 -17.33 44.12
N GLY A 68 -14.49 -16.91 44.18
CA GLY A 68 -13.39 -17.65 44.83
C GLY A 68 -13.19 -17.43 46.33
N LYS A 69 -13.92 -16.52 46.99
CA LYS A 69 -13.80 -16.23 48.43
C LYS A 69 -15.12 -16.48 49.16
N LYS A 70 -15.52 -17.75 49.29
CA LYS A 70 -16.51 -18.19 50.30
C LYS A 70 -15.94 -19.37 51.08
N GLY A 71 -15.22 -19.05 52.15
CA GLY A 71 -14.73 -20.01 53.12
C GLY A 71 -14.36 -19.28 54.40
N LYS A 72 -15.25 -19.38 55.40
CA LYS A 72 -15.17 -19.03 56.84
C LYS A 72 -16.33 -18.15 57.29
N THR A 73 -17.24 -18.74 58.07
CA THR A 73 -18.25 -18.09 58.91
C THR A 73 -17.60 -17.51 60.17
N PRO A 74 -18.10 -16.38 60.71
CA PRO A 74 -18.90 -16.41 61.97
C PRO A 74 -19.94 -15.25 62.06
N PRO A 75 -20.59 -14.96 63.22
CA PRO A 75 -21.64 -15.66 63.99
C PRO A 75 -23.04 -14.94 63.89
N PRO A 76 -24.13 -15.38 64.56
CA PRO A 76 -25.52 -14.92 64.32
C PRO A 76 -25.92 -13.62 65.10
N PRO A 77 -27.13 -13.05 64.87
CA PRO A 77 -27.37 -11.58 64.82
C PRO A 77 -28.10 -10.97 66.02
N ILE A 78 -28.12 -9.63 66.11
CA ILE A 78 -29.14 -8.82 66.83
C ILE A 78 -29.53 -7.60 65.95
N PRO A 79 -30.80 -7.14 65.93
CA PRO A 79 -31.44 -6.57 64.76
C PRO A 79 -31.55 -5.03 64.79
N ALA A 80 -31.57 -4.40 63.60
CA ALA A 80 -32.08 -3.03 63.44
C ALA A 80 -32.69 -2.80 62.04
N ILE A 81 -34.04 -2.82 62.03
CA ILE A 81 -34.99 -2.02 61.23
C ILE A 81 -34.69 -1.84 59.72
N PRO A 82 -35.46 -2.48 58.81
CA PRO A 82 -35.37 -2.21 57.38
C PRO A 82 -36.08 -0.89 57.03
N LYS A 83 -35.31 0.14 56.65
CA LYS A 83 -35.84 1.26 55.87
C LYS A 83 -36.07 0.79 54.43
N GLN A 84 -37.35 0.75 54.05
CA GLN A 84 -37.83 0.46 52.70
C GLN A 84 -37.09 1.30 51.65
N LYS A 85 -36.25 0.65 50.83
CA LYS A 85 -35.93 1.16 49.49
C LYS A 85 -36.83 0.42 48.51
N LYS A 86 -37.76 1.17 47.93
CA LYS A 86 -38.68 0.73 46.87
C LYS A 86 -37.90 0.00 45.78
N LYS A 87 -38.16 -1.30 45.59
CA LYS A 87 -37.76 -2.02 44.37
C LYS A 87 -38.40 -1.30 43.19
N LYS A 88 -37.60 -0.64 42.34
CA LYS A 88 -38.06 -0.21 41.01
C LYS A 88 -38.51 -1.48 40.27
N LYS A 89 -39.78 -1.52 39.84
CA LYS A 89 -40.31 -2.57 38.97
C LYS A 89 -39.42 -2.63 37.72
N ARG A 90 -38.81 -3.79 37.45
CA ARG A 90 -38.25 -4.08 36.12
C ARG A 90 -39.42 -4.10 35.15
N LYS A 91 -39.42 -3.21 34.16
CA LYS A 91 -40.43 -3.17 33.11
C LYS A 91 -40.13 -4.34 32.17
N THR A 92 -41.03 -5.30 32.07
CA THR A 92 -41.07 -6.23 30.92
C THR A 92 -41.72 -5.48 29.77
N ALA A 93 -41.06 -5.44 28.61
CA ALA A 93 -41.62 -4.87 27.39
C ALA A 93 -42.40 -5.97 26.67
N ALA A 94 -43.72 -5.96 26.79
CA ALA A 94 -44.60 -6.76 25.96
C ALA A 94 -45.84 -5.93 25.65
N HIS A 95 -46.16 -5.78 24.37
CA HIS A 95 -47.53 -5.47 23.97
C HIS A 95 -48.41 -6.61 24.53
N PRO A 96 -49.47 -6.32 25.29
CA PRO A 96 -50.35 -7.36 25.80
C PRO A 96 -51.05 -8.01 24.62
N SER A 97 -50.70 -9.25 24.31
CA SER A 97 -51.54 -10.10 23.48
C SER A 97 -52.93 -10.11 24.10
N LYS A 98 -53.98 -9.76 23.35
CA LYS A 98 -55.36 -9.83 23.84
C LYS A 98 -55.66 -11.28 24.22
N LEU A 99 -55.59 -11.62 25.52
CA LEU A 99 -56.03 -12.91 26.03
C LEU A 99 -57.56 -12.96 26.07
N THR A 100 -58.12 -14.16 25.95
CA THR A 100 -59.50 -14.38 26.37
C THR A 100 -59.58 -14.33 27.91
N PRO A 101 -60.69 -13.85 28.50
CA PRO A 101 -60.84 -13.72 29.96
C PRO A 101 -60.63 -15.03 30.72
N GLN A 102 -60.88 -16.16 30.06
CA GLN A 102 -60.66 -17.50 30.62
C GLN A 102 -59.17 -17.86 30.70
N LEU A 103 -58.37 -17.51 29.69
CA LEU A 103 -56.92 -17.76 29.68
C LEU A 103 -56.18 -16.85 30.68
N GLU A 104 -56.64 -15.61 30.87
CA GLU A 104 -56.08 -14.71 31.90
C GLU A 104 -56.26 -15.30 33.29
N LYS A 105 -57.43 -15.89 33.56
CA LYS A 105 -57.71 -16.55 34.83
C LYS A 105 -56.79 -17.75 35.05
N TYR A 106 -56.62 -18.63 34.06
CA TYR A 106 -55.67 -19.75 34.15
C TYR A 106 -54.22 -19.29 34.36
N MET A 107 -53.81 -18.19 33.73
CA MET A 107 -52.48 -17.63 33.92
C MET A 107 -52.30 -17.01 35.32
N GLN A 108 -53.32 -16.32 35.83
CA GLN A 108 -53.34 -15.78 37.20
C GLN A 108 -53.33 -16.91 38.24
N ASP A 109 -54.10 -17.98 38.02
CA ASP A 109 -54.12 -19.16 38.88
C ASP A 109 -52.74 -19.84 38.89
N ALA A 110 -52.09 -20.00 37.73
CA ALA A 110 -50.72 -20.51 37.65
C ALA A 110 -49.70 -19.63 38.39
N MET A 111 -49.79 -18.31 38.25
CA MET A 111 -48.92 -17.36 38.95
C MET A 111 -49.14 -17.38 40.46
N ASN A 112 -50.39 -17.50 40.91
CA ASN A 112 -50.73 -17.65 42.33
C ASN A 112 -50.18 -18.97 42.90
N MET A 113 -50.25 -20.07 42.14
CA MET A 113 -49.65 -21.35 42.55
C MET A 113 -48.12 -21.26 42.63
N TYR A 114 -47.48 -20.56 41.70
CA TYR A 114 -46.04 -20.28 41.77
C TYR A 114 -45.67 -19.43 42.99
N LEU A 115 -46.42 -18.37 43.29
CA LEU A 115 -46.21 -17.51 44.47
C LEU A 115 -46.44 -18.26 45.80
N ASN A 116 -47.29 -19.28 45.79
CA ASN A 116 -47.56 -20.15 46.94
C ASN A 116 -46.58 -21.34 47.02
N GLU A 117 -45.51 -21.37 46.21
CA GLU A 117 -44.49 -22.43 46.15
C GLU A 117 -45.04 -23.83 45.74
N ASN A 118 -46.26 -23.90 45.18
CA ASN A 118 -46.87 -25.12 44.67
C ASN A 118 -46.48 -25.36 43.20
N PHE A 119 -45.22 -25.70 42.97
CA PHE A 119 -44.62 -25.75 41.63
C PHE A 119 -45.19 -26.87 40.72
N GLU A 120 -45.53 -28.03 41.28
CA GLU A 120 -46.05 -29.16 40.49
C GLU A 120 -47.43 -28.86 39.87
N GLU A 121 -48.30 -28.20 40.64
CA GLU A 121 -49.62 -27.78 40.17
C GLU A 121 -49.48 -26.61 39.19
N ALA A 122 -48.58 -25.66 39.46
CA ALA A 122 -48.27 -24.57 38.54
C ALA A 122 -47.80 -25.09 37.16
N ILE A 123 -46.91 -26.08 37.09
CA ILE A 123 -46.46 -26.69 35.82
C ILE A 123 -47.63 -27.35 35.07
N LYS A 124 -48.54 -28.03 35.76
CA LYS A 124 -49.72 -28.66 35.12
C LYS A 124 -50.60 -27.60 34.47
N ILE A 125 -50.92 -26.54 35.19
CA ILE A 125 -51.73 -25.42 34.69
C ILE A 125 -51.00 -24.72 33.53
N LEU A 126 -49.70 -24.45 33.64
CA LEU A 126 -48.91 -23.81 32.59
C LEU A 126 -48.83 -24.65 31.30
N LYS A 127 -48.66 -25.97 31.39
CA LYS A 127 -48.70 -26.86 30.22
C LYS A 127 -50.08 -26.91 29.56
N GLU A 128 -51.16 -26.74 30.32
CA GLU A 128 -52.50 -26.58 29.77
C GLU A 128 -52.69 -25.23 29.07
N VAL A 129 -52.14 -24.16 29.62
CA VAL A 129 -52.13 -22.82 28.98
C VAL A 129 -51.36 -22.86 27.66
N VAL A 130 -50.17 -23.47 27.63
CA VAL A 130 -49.36 -23.65 26.41
C VAL A 130 -50.11 -24.45 25.33
N ARG A 131 -50.84 -25.51 25.73
CA ARG A 131 -51.66 -26.30 24.80
C ARG A 131 -52.81 -25.51 24.18
N ARG A 132 -53.39 -24.56 24.92
CA ARG A 132 -54.51 -23.74 24.45
C ARG A 132 -54.08 -22.51 23.65
N ALA A 133 -52.91 -21.96 23.96
CA ALA A 133 -52.36 -20.77 23.31
C ALA A 133 -50.83 -20.90 23.14
N PRO A 134 -50.36 -21.50 22.03
CA PRO A 134 -48.93 -21.69 21.78
C PRO A 134 -48.16 -20.40 21.43
N GLY A 135 -48.87 -19.30 21.13
CA GLY A 135 -48.27 -18.01 20.79
C GLY A 135 -47.97 -17.09 21.99
N LEU A 136 -48.25 -17.52 23.22
CA LEU A 136 -48.02 -16.71 24.43
C LEU A 136 -46.62 -16.95 25.00
N HIS A 137 -45.84 -15.89 25.23
CA HIS A 137 -44.49 -16.02 25.76
C HIS A 137 -44.43 -16.18 27.30
N ASP A 138 -45.35 -15.58 28.05
CA ASP A 138 -45.35 -15.58 29.53
C ASP A 138 -45.34 -16.99 30.17
N PRO A 139 -46.10 -17.99 29.66
CA PRO A 139 -46.12 -19.33 30.25
C PRO A 139 -44.79 -20.06 30.06
N PHE A 140 -44.13 -19.87 28.90
CA PHE A 140 -42.81 -20.42 28.64
C PHE A 140 -41.75 -19.78 29.54
N HIS A 141 -41.82 -18.46 29.76
CA HIS A 141 -40.92 -17.77 30.67
C HIS A 141 -41.08 -18.24 32.13
N LEU A 142 -42.32 -18.42 32.60
CA LEU A 142 -42.60 -18.89 33.95
C LEU A 142 -42.21 -20.37 34.15
N LEU A 143 -42.42 -21.22 33.14
CA LEU A 143 -41.88 -22.59 33.14
C LEU A 143 -40.35 -22.57 33.23
N GLY A 144 -39.67 -21.73 32.45
CA GLY A 144 -38.22 -21.56 32.52
C GLY A 144 -37.72 -21.16 33.91
N LEU A 145 -38.43 -20.25 34.58
CA LEU A 145 -38.11 -19.83 35.96
C LEU A 145 -38.26 -20.97 36.96
N ILE A 146 -39.36 -21.73 36.90
CA ILE A 146 -39.60 -22.87 37.80
C ILE A 146 -38.51 -23.94 37.64
N TYR A 147 -38.19 -24.31 36.40
CA TYR A 147 -37.14 -25.31 36.14
C TYR A 147 -35.75 -24.82 36.55
N GLN A 148 -35.47 -23.51 36.42
CA GLN A 148 -34.19 -22.92 36.81
C GLN A 148 -34.02 -22.77 38.33
N GLU A 149 -35.01 -22.22 39.04
CA GLU A 149 -34.90 -21.84 40.45
C GLU A 149 -35.14 -23.02 41.39
N GLU A 150 -36.11 -23.90 41.08
CA GLU A 150 -36.55 -24.96 42.00
C GLU A 150 -35.92 -26.32 41.68
N TYR A 151 -35.95 -26.73 40.41
CA TYR A 151 -35.43 -28.03 40.00
C TYR A 151 -33.92 -27.98 39.67
N GLY A 152 -33.35 -26.79 39.51
CA GLY A 152 -31.95 -26.60 39.13
C GLY A 152 -31.61 -27.18 37.75
N ASP A 153 -32.62 -27.50 36.93
CA ASP A 153 -32.43 -28.09 35.61
C ASP A 153 -32.27 -26.99 34.55
N ILE A 154 -31.02 -26.60 34.37
CA ILE A 154 -30.62 -25.52 33.45
C ILE A 154 -30.93 -25.92 32.00
N THR A 155 -30.93 -27.21 31.65
CA THR A 155 -31.11 -27.67 30.27
C THR A 155 -32.56 -27.50 29.79
N THR A 156 -33.52 -27.95 30.59
CA THR A 156 -34.95 -27.79 30.27
C THR A 156 -35.38 -26.34 30.41
N ALA A 157 -34.87 -25.61 31.40
CA ALA A 157 -35.09 -24.18 31.55
C ALA A 157 -34.63 -23.39 30.31
N THR A 158 -33.43 -23.67 29.79
CA THR A 158 -32.90 -23.03 28.58
C THR A 158 -33.79 -23.29 27.36
N GLY A 159 -34.33 -24.51 27.23
CA GLY A 159 -35.29 -24.85 26.18
C GLY A 159 -36.59 -24.03 26.25
N TYR A 160 -37.20 -23.90 27.44
CA TYR A 160 -38.40 -23.09 27.61
C TYR A 160 -38.14 -21.60 27.42
N TYR A 161 -36.99 -21.08 27.87
CA TYR A 161 -36.60 -19.70 27.61
C TYR A 161 -36.35 -19.42 26.12
N LEU A 162 -35.76 -20.37 25.38
CA LEU A 162 -35.58 -20.24 23.93
C LEU A 162 -36.93 -20.13 23.21
N LEU A 163 -37.91 -20.97 23.59
CA LEU A 163 -39.28 -20.88 23.07
C LEU A 163 -39.91 -19.51 23.38
N ALA A 164 -39.74 -18.99 24.60
CA ALA A 164 -40.23 -17.66 24.97
C ALA A 164 -39.56 -16.54 24.14
N ALA A 165 -38.25 -16.64 23.90
CA ALA A 165 -37.47 -15.63 23.17
C ALA A 165 -37.80 -15.60 21.67
N HIS A 166 -38.15 -16.74 21.07
CA HIS A 166 -38.63 -16.76 19.68
C HIS A 166 -39.99 -16.09 19.49
N LEU A 167 -40.84 -16.11 20.52
CA LEU A 167 -42.15 -15.45 20.52
C LEU A 167 -42.02 -13.94 20.73
N VAL A 168 -41.00 -13.48 21.47
CA VAL A 168 -40.68 -12.05 21.68
C VAL A 168 -39.25 -11.78 21.23
N GLN A 169 -39.07 -11.55 19.94
CA GLN A 169 -37.75 -11.33 19.34
C GLN A 169 -37.09 -10.01 19.76
N THR A 170 -37.86 -9.09 20.34
CA THR A 170 -37.39 -7.77 20.81
C THR A 170 -36.69 -7.81 22.17
N ASP A 171 -36.81 -8.87 22.96
CA ASP A 171 -36.18 -8.95 24.28
C ASP A 171 -34.71 -9.38 24.20
N LEU A 172 -33.81 -8.43 23.95
CA LEU A 172 -32.37 -8.64 23.85
C LEU A 172 -31.74 -9.17 25.15
N GLU A 173 -32.30 -8.82 26.31
CA GLU A 173 -31.81 -9.24 27.62
C GLU A 173 -32.09 -10.74 27.86
N LEU A 174 -33.27 -11.21 27.43
CA LEU A 174 -33.62 -12.63 27.47
C LEU A 174 -32.70 -13.47 26.56
N TRP A 175 -32.45 -13.01 25.34
CA TRP A 175 -31.48 -13.66 24.42
C TRP A 175 -30.08 -13.75 25.01
N ARG A 176 -29.60 -12.68 25.66
CA ARG A 176 -28.31 -12.68 26.36
C ARG A 176 -28.27 -13.72 27.49
N ARG A 177 -29.30 -13.76 28.33
CA ARG A 177 -29.39 -14.73 29.45
C ARG A 177 -29.38 -16.17 28.95
N ILE A 178 -30.06 -16.46 27.84
CA ILE A 178 -30.06 -17.80 27.21
C ILE A 178 -28.68 -18.15 26.67
N GLY A 179 -27.97 -17.19 26.06
CA GLY A 179 -26.58 -17.35 25.63
C GLY A 179 -25.65 -17.72 26.78
N GLU A 180 -25.76 -17.02 27.92
CA GLU A 180 -24.98 -17.31 29.14
C GLU A 180 -25.29 -18.72 29.67
N MET A 181 -26.57 -19.08 29.79
CA MET A 181 -26.98 -20.42 30.26
C MET A 181 -26.51 -21.52 29.30
N SER A 182 -26.58 -21.29 27.99
CA SER A 182 -26.12 -22.23 26.96
C SER A 182 -24.61 -22.43 27.02
N GLN A 183 -23.85 -21.36 27.32
CA GLN A 183 -22.40 -21.42 27.53
C GLN A 183 -22.04 -22.15 28.83
N GLU A 184 -22.82 -21.99 29.91
CA GLU A 184 -22.67 -22.75 31.16
C GLU A 184 -22.96 -24.26 30.97
N ILE A 185 -23.92 -24.61 30.09
CA ILE A 185 -24.21 -26.00 29.70
C ILE A 185 -23.09 -26.59 28.81
N GLY A 186 -22.30 -25.76 28.13
CA GLY A 186 -21.30 -26.19 27.14
C GLY A 186 -21.84 -26.33 25.71
N ASN A 187 -23.11 -25.95 25.47
CA ASN A 187 -23.72 -25.93 24.14
C ASN A 187 -23.32 -24.64 23.38
N ILE A 188 -22.09 -24.61 22.86
CA ILE A 188 -21.50 -23.41 22.26
C ILE A 188 -22.25 -22.96 21.00
N ASP A 189 -22.75 -23.87 20.17
CA ASP A 189 -23.51 -23.52 18.95
C ASP A 189 -24.82 -22.78 19.25
N GLN A 190 -25.53 -23.22 20.30
CA GLN A 190 -26.73 -22.56 20.78
C GLN A 190 -26.41 -21.18 21.38
N ALA A 191 -25.29 -21.05 22.10
CA ALA A 191 -24.83 -19.77 22.62
C ALA A 191 -24.50 -18.79 21.49
N ILE A 192 -23.79 -19.23 20.43
CA ILE A 192 -23.51 -18.42 19.23
C ILE A 192 -24.80 -17.94 18.57
N TYR A 193 -25.80 -18.82 18.43
CA TYR A 193 -27.10 -18.45 17.88
C TYR A 193 -27.78 -17.34 18.69
N CYS A 194 -27.82 -17.48 20.01
CA CYS A 194 -28.47 -16.52 20.90
C CYS A 194 -27.74 -15.17 20.91
N TYR A 195 -26.40 -15.18 20.97
CA TYR A 195 -25.60 -13.95 20.97
C TYR A 195 -25.67 -13.20 19.63
N LYS A 196 -25.78 -13.90 18.49
CA LYS A 196 -25.99 -13.25 17.18
C LYS A 196 -27.31 -12.48 17.13
N LYS A 197 -28.37 -12.98 17.77
CA LYS A 197 -29.69 -12.34 17.80
C LYS A 197 -29.70 -11.07 18.65
N CYS A 198 -28.84 -10.95 19.66
CA CYS A 198 -28.76 -9.78 20.54
C CYS A 198 -27.51 -8.91 20.36
N MET A 199 -26.81 -9.04 19.23
CA MET A 199 -25.58 -8.28 18.94
C MET A 199 -25.84 -6.79 18.70
N LYS A 200 -27.01 -6.43 18.13
CA LYS A 200 -27.44 -5.04 17.90
C LYS A 200 -28.41 -4.61 18.99
N THR A 201 -28.21 -3.41 19.54
CA THR A 201 -29.18 -2.75 20.44
C THR A 201 -30.33 -2.13 19.65
N ASP A 202 -31.44 -1.79 20.31
CA ASP A 202 -32.58 -1.08 19.68
C ASP A 202 -32.16 0.27 19.05
N ASP A 203 -31.05 0.85 19.53
CA ASP A 203 -30.43 2.08 19.02
C ASP A 203 -29.44 1.83 17.85
N GLY A 204 -29.28 0.58 17.39
CA GLY A 204 -28.40 0.20 16.30
C GLY A 204 -26.91 0.03 16.65
N GLU A 205 -26.50 0.39 17.88
CA GLU A 205 -25.11 0.23 18.36
C GLU A 205 -24.80 -1.22 18.75
N PRO A 206 -23.57 -1.73 18.52
CA PRO A 206 -23.17 -3.07 18.91
C PRO A 206 -23.02 -3.20 20.44
N ASN A 207 -23.64 -4.20 21.04
CA ASN A 207 -23.52 -4.45 22.47
C ASN A 207 -22.15 -5.08 22.81
N GLU A 208 -21.25 -4.30 23.40
CA GLU A 208 -19.86 -4.72 23.74
C GLU A 208 -19.80 -6.04 24.52
N GLU A 209 -20.70 -6.23 25.51
CA GLU A 209 -20.70 -7.41 26.39
C GLU A 209 -21.06 -8.70 25.62
N VAL A 210 -22.02 -8.59 24.70
CA VAL A 210 -22.50 -9.70 23.87
C VAL A 210 -21.48 -10.03 22.78
N THR A 211 -20.93 -9.01 22.12
CA THR A 211 -19.90 -9.18 21.09
C THR A 211 -18.66 -9.86 21.66
N PHE A 212 -18.22 -9.50 22.88
CA PHE A 212 -17.11 -10.17 23.54
C PHE A 212 -17.43 -11.63 23.88
N SER A 213 -18.62 -11.88 24.43
CA SER A 213 -19.06 -13.25 24.76
C SER A 213 -19.17 -14.14 23.51
N LEU A 214 -19.63 -13.59 22.39
CA LEU A 214 -19.66 -14.25 21.09
C LEU A 214 -18.26 -14.55 20.56
N ALA A 215 -17.32 -13.61 20.67
CA ALA A 215 -15.92 -13.83 20.31
C ALA A 215 -15.31 -14.98 21.12
N MET A 216 -15.56 -15.03 22.43
CA MET A 216 -15.10 -16.14 23.30
C MET A 216 -15.70 -17.48 22.89
N CYS A 217 -16.98 -17.53 22.48
CA CYS A 217 -17.58 -18.76 21.95
C CYS A 217 -16.91 -19.22 20.65
N TYR A 218 -16.53 -18.30 19.76
CA TYR A 218 -15.78 -18.64 18.55
C TYR A 218 -14.37 -19.15 18.86
N LEU A 219 -13.69 -18.58 19.86
CA LEU A 219 -12.40 -19.09 20.35
C LEU A 219 -12.52 -20.50 20.95
N GLN A 220 -13.57 -20.77 21.73
CA GLN A 220 -13.84 -22.12 22.25
C GLN A 220 -14.10 -23.14 21.13
N LYS A 221 -14.61 -22.69 19.99
CA LYS A 221 -14.82 -23.50 18.78
C LYS A 221 -13.58 -23.60 17.88
N ASN A 222 -12.46 -22.95 18.24
CA ASN A 222 -11.25 -22.78 17.42
C ASN A 222 -11.49 -22.06 16.07
N ASP A 223 -12.58 -21.30 15.93
CA ASP A 223 -12.86 -20.48 14.75
C ASP A 223 -12.22 -19.09 14.92
N TYR A 224 -10.89 -19.05 14.79
CA TYR A 224 -10.10 -17.85 15.03
C TYR A 224 -10.44 -16.70 14.07
N GLN A 225 -10.80 -16.99 12.82
CA GLN A 225 -11.07 -15.96 11.81
C GLN A 225 -12.29 -15.11 12.15
N ARG A 226 -13.37 -15.74 12.63
CA ARG A 226 -14.57 -15.00 13.06
C ARG A 226 -14.35 -14.29 14.39
N ALA A 227 -13.60 -14.90 15.30
CA ALA A 227 -13.23 -14.28 16.57
C ALA A 227 -12.42 -12.99 16.36
N ILE A 228 -11.42 -13.00 15.46
CA ILE A 228 -10.59 -11.84 15.13
C ILE A 228 -11.44 -10.65 14.66
N LYS A 229 -12.41 -10.87 13.75
CA LYS A 229 -13.28 -9.79 13.26
C LYS A 229 -14.05 -9.11 14.39
N LEU A 230 -14.62 -9.89 15.30
CA LEU A 230 -15.38 -9.36 16.43
C LEU A 230 -14.48 -8.65 17.44
N LEU A 231 -13.30 -9.21 17.73
CA LEU A 231 -12.31 -8.60 18.62
C LEU A 231 -11.72 -7.31 18.03
N GLN A 232 -11.57 -7.20 16.72
CA GLN A 232 -11.15 -5.98 16.03
C GLN A 232 -12.18 -4.86 16.20
N ILE A 233 -13.47 -5.15 16.00
CA ILE A 233 -14.55 -4.18 16.25
C ILE A 233 -14.51 -3.70 17.70
N LEU A 234 -14.34 -4.62 18.66
CA LEU A 234 -14.24 -4.26 20.08
C LEU A 234 -13.00 -3.43 20.38
N PHE A 235 -11.87 -3.69 19.71
CA PHE A 235 -10.64 -2.93 19.84
C PHE A 235 -10.72 -1.54 19.22
N GLU A 236 -11.51 -1.36 18.15
CA GLU A 236 -11.78 -0.02 17.60
C GLU A 236 -12.62 0.84 18.53
N LEU A 237 -13.53 0.23 19.29
CA LEU A 237 -14.36 0.91 20.28
C LEU A 237 -13.60 1.21 21.58
N ASN A 238 -12.82 0.24 22.06
CA ASN A 238 -12.06 0.30 23.31
C ASN A 238 -10.59 -0.08 23.06
N SER A 239 -9.83 0.85 22.51
CA SER A 239 -8.44 0.64 22.12
C SER A 239 -7.44 0.63 23.29
N ASP A 240 -7.88 0.98 24.50
CA ASP A 240 -7.09 0.92 25.74
C ASP A 240 -7.19 -0.43 26.50
N ASP A 241 -8.04 -1.38 26.09
CA ASP A 241 -8.31 -2.57 26.90
C ASP A 241 -7.29 -3.70 26.67
N ALA A 242 -6.43 -3.93 27.67
CA ALA A 242 -5.39 -4.95 27.67
C ALA A 242 -5.92 -6.39 27.47
N LEU A 243 -7.16 -6.68 27.92
CA LEU A 243 -7.72 -8.03 27.80
C LEU A 243 -8.15 -8.33 26.36
N ILE A 244 -8.76 -7.35 25.69
CA ILE A 244 -9.11 -7.46 24.27
C ILE A 244 -7.82 -7.60 23.45
N LEU A 245 -6.80 -6.80 23.75
CA LEU A 245 -5.50 -6.91 23.11
C LEU A 245 -4.88 -8.30 23.28
N GLY A 246 -4.91 -8.85 24.50
CA GLY A 246 -4.33 -10.16 24.79
C GLY A 246 -5.02 -11.30 24.04
N GLU A 247 -6.36 -11.30 23.99
CA GLU A 247 -7.13 -12.32 23.25
C GLU A 247 -6.99 -12.15 21.73
N LEU A 248 -6.99 -10.91 21.22
CA LEU A 248 -6.78 -10.62 19.81
C LEU A 248 -5.38 -11.02 19.37
N SER A 249 -4.35 -10.69 20.15
CA SER A 249 -2.96 -11.05 19.87
C SER A 249 -2.77 -12.57 19.81
N ARG A 250 -3.34 -13.30 20.77
CA ARG A 250 -3.31 -14.77 20.77
C ARG A 250 -4.00 -15.36 19.53
N SER A 251 -5.14 -14.78 19.15
CA SER A 251 -5.91 -15.22 17.98
C SER A 251 -5.14 -14.98 16.67
N LEU A 252 -4.52 -13.80 16.53
CA LEU A 252 -3.71 -13.45 15.36
C LEU A 252 -2.45 -14.30 15.24
N LEU A 253 -1.78 -14.58 16.37
CA LEU A 253 -0.64 -15.51 16.41
C LEU A 253 -1.04 -16.93 16.01
N ALA A 254 -2.21 -17.41 16.42
CA ALA A 254 -2.71 -18.73 16.03
C ALA A 254 -2.99 -18.85 14.51
N VAL A 255 -3.42 -17.75 13.87
CA VAL A 255 -3.63 -17.67 12.41
C VAL A 255 -2.31 -17.43 11.65
N GLY A 256 -1.30 -16.88 12.32
CA GLY A 256 -0.02 -16.52 11.72
C GLY A 256 -0.03 -15.16 11.00
N ASP A 257 -1.05 -14.32 11.21
CA ASP A 257 -1.12 -12.98 10.62
C ASP A 257 -0.34 -11.97 11.48
N LYS A 258 0.98 -11.94 11.23
CA LYS A 258 1.94 -11.07 11.93
C LYS A 258 1.78 -9.59 11.57
N VAL A 259 1.25 -9.26 10.38
CA VAL A 259 1.18 -7.87 9.90
C VAL A 259 0.06 -7.12 10.60
N THR A 260 -1.13 -7.72 10.71
CA THR A 260 -2.24 -7.10 11.45
C THR A 260 -1.97 -7.09 12.95
N LEU A 261 -1.22 -8.06 13.48
CA LEU A 261 -0.76 -8.03 14.86
C LEU A 261 0.11 -6.80 15.14
N LEU A 262 1.05 -6.48 14.25
CA LEU A 262 1.91 -5.31 14.39
C LEU A 262 1.09 -4.01 14.44
N SER A 263 0.12 -3.85 13.55
CA SER A 263 -0.70 -2.63 13.49
C SER A 263 -1.55 -2.43 14.75
N VAL A 264 -2.10 -3.52 15.30
CA VAL A 264 -2.86 -3.52 16.56
C VAL A 264 -1.97 -3.13 17.74
N LEU A 265 -0.79 -3.74 17.86
CA LEU A 265 0.18 -3.43 18.92
C LEU A 265 0.64 -1.96 18.88
N LEU A 266 0.94 -1.44 17.68
CA LEU A 266 1.35 -0.04 17.50
C LEU A 266 0.22 0.93 17.86
N LYS A 267 -1.04 0.61 17.54
CA LYS A 267 -2.18 1.44 17.92
C LYS A 267 -2.36 1.46 19.45
N TYR A 268 -2.30 0.29 20.10
CA TYR A 268 -2.41 0.18 21.54
C TYR A 268 -1.30 0.94 22.28
N TYR A 269 -0.05 0.84 21.79
CA TYR A 269 1.07 1.56 22.39
C TYR A 269 0.88 3.09 22.31
N LYS A 270 0.37 3.62 21.20
CA LYS A 270 0.13 5.06 21.05
C LYS A 270 -0.85 5.62 22.07
N GLU A 271 -1.77 4.80 22.57
CA GLU A 271 -2.80 5.22 23.52
C GLU A 271 -2.40 4.97 24.98
N THR A 272 -1.73 3.85 25.26
CA THR A 272 -1.40 3.41 26.63
C THR A 272 0.04 3.69 27.06
N GLY A 273 0.98 3.77 26.10
CA GLY A 273 2.41 3.87 26.36
C GLY A 273 3.04 2.62 26.98
N ASP A 274 2.41 1.45 26.89
CA ASP A 274 2.89 0.23 27.55
C ASP A 274 4.17 -0.33 26.92
N MET A 275 5.26 -0.35 27.69
CA MET A 275 6.58 -0.76 27.22
C MET A 275 6.67 -2.24 26.84
N GLU A 276 5.90 -3.12 27.47
CA GLU A 276 5.90 -4.54 27.09
C GLU A 276 5.32 -4.72 25.68
N THR A 277 4.28 -3.97 25.32
CA THR A 277 3.74 -3.99 23.95
C THR A 277 4.71 -3.42 22.93
N ALA A 278 5.47 -2.38 23.30
CA ALA A 278 6.53 -1.82 22.46
C ALA A 278 7.65 -2.85 22.19
N LYS A 279 8.07 -3.63 23.19
CA LYS A 279 9.05 -4.72 23.01
C LYS A 279 8.57 -5.75 21.99
N HIS A 280 7.33 -6.21 22.12
CA HIS A 280 6.74 -7.19 21.20
C HIS A 280 6.60 -6.63 19.77
N ALA A 281 6.19 -5.36 19.64
CA ALA A 281 6.11 -4.70 18.33
C ALA A 281 7.49 -4.59 17.66
N CYS A 282 8.53 -4.19 18.39
CA CYS A 282 9.89 -4.09 17.85
C CYS A 282 10.42 -5.45 17.37
N PHE A 283 10.21 -6.51 18.15
CA PHE A 283 10.60 -7.86 17.75
C PHE A 283 9.89 -8.30 16.46
N LEU A 284 8.58 -8.02 16.36
CA LEU A 284 7.78 -8.36 15.19
C LEU A 284 8.20 -7.58 13.94
N CYS A 285 8.64 -6.32 14.07
CA CYS A 285 9.24 -5.55 12.98
C CYS A 285 10.50 -6.22 12.43
N ILE A 286 11.36 -6.77 13.31
CA ILE A 286 12.56 -7.49 12.89
C ILE A 286 12.19 -8.79 12.16
N GLU A 287 11.24 -9.57 12.69
CA GLU A 287 10.77 -10.80 12.03
C GLU A 287 10.15 -10.53 10.65
N LEU A 288 9.45 -9.40 10.49
CA LEU A 288 8.85 -8.98 9.22
C LEU A 288 9.83 -8.24 8.28
N GLN A 289 11.09 -8.09 8.68
CA GLN A 289 12.13 -7.35 7.94
C GLN A 289 11.80 -5.86 7.70
N LEU A 290 10.98 -5.26 8.57
CA LEU A 290 10.58 -3.85 8.52
C LEU A 290 11.57 -2.98 9.32
N TYR A 291 12.83 -2.94 8.88
CA TYR A 291 13.92 -2.30 9.63
C TYR A 291 13.77 -0.77 9.74
N ALA A 292 13.31 -0.11 8.67
CA ALA A 292 13.10 1.34 8.68
C ALA A 292 12.00 1.76 9.67
N GLU A 293 10.87 1.05 9.65
CA GLU A 293 9.74 1.31 10.57
C GLU A 293 10.14 1.03 12.02
N CYS A 294 10.94 0.00 12.27
CA CYS A 294 11.49 -0.28 13.60
C CYS A 294 12.34 0.88 14.13
N ILE A 295 13.24 1.43 13.31
CA ILE A 295 14.08 2.57 13.69
C ILE A 295 13.22 3.80 14.00
N GLU A 296 12.27 4.14 13.13
CA GLU A 296 11.36 5.27 13.36
C GLU A 296 10.53 5.08 14.63
N PHE A 297 10.04 3.86 14.88
CA PHE A 297 9.28 3.55 16.08
C PHE A 297 10.12 3.71 17.35
N VAL A 298 11.35 3.18 17.40
CA VAL A 298 12.23 3.33 18.56
C VAL A 298 12.62 4.78 18.80
N LEU A 299 12.87 5.56 17.74
CA LEU A 299 13.11 7.00 17.86
C LEU A 299 11.87 7.72 18.42
N SER A 300 10.65 7.34 18.02
CA SER A 300 9.42 7.89 18.59
C SER A 300 9.24 7.54 20.08
N ILE A 301 9.70 6.37 20.52
CA ILE A 301 9.72 5.98 21.94
C ILE A 301 10.73 6.86 22.71
N SER A 302 11.91 7.09 22.14
CA SER A 302 12.94 7.95 22.71
C SER A 302 12.45 9.40 22.87
N GLU A 303 11.79 9.93 21.83
CA GLU A 303 11.21 11.28 21.85
C GLU A 303 10.05 11.43 22.85
N THR A 304 9.17 10.42 22.96
CA THR A 304 8.02 10.48 23.88
C THR A 304 8.44 10.38 25.36
N LEU A 305 9.50 9.64 25.65
CA LEU A 305 10.05 9.50 27.00
C LEU A 305 11.08 10.57 27.36
N ASP A 306 11.57 11.34 26.39
CA ASP A 306 12.69 12.30 26.54
C ASP A 306 13.97 11.63 27.10
N ILE A 307 14.26 10.42 26.59
CA ILE A 307 15.39 9.58 27.01
C ILE A 307 16.27 9.28 25.80
N GLU A 308 17.58 9.42 25.94
CA GLU A 308 18.57 9.00 24.93
C GLU A 308 18.43 7.52 24.58
N VAL A 309 18.61 7.17 23.30
CA VAL A 309 18.45 5.80 22.79
C VAL A 309 19.28 4.77 23.58
N THR A 310 20.48 5.13 24.02
CA THR A 310 21.39 4.28 24.81
C THR A 310 20.82 3.85 26.17
N LYS A 311 19.86 4.59 26.72
CA LYS A 311 19.22 4.34 28.02
C LYS A 311 17.90 3.57 27.92
N LEU A 312 17.47 3.21 26.70
CA LEU A 312 16.27 2.41 26.50
C LEU A 312 16.45 0.97 27.01
N PRO A 313 15.36 0.24 27.30
CA PRO A 313 15.42 -1.17 27.64
C PRO A 313 16.24 -1.97 26.62
N ILE A 314 17.05 -2.90 27.11
CA ILE A 314 18.04 -3.64 26.32
C ILE A 314 17.40 -4.40 25.15
N GLU A 315 16.16 -4.91 25.31
CA GLU A 315 15.45 -5.60 24.23
C GLU A 315 15.05 -4.65 23.07
N ILE A 316 14.75 -3.39 23.39
CA ILE A 316 14.44 -2.35 22.39
C ILE A 316 15.74 -1.84 21.77
N LEU A 317 16.80 -1.67 22.56
CA LEU A 317 18.11 -1.26 22.07
C LEU A 317 18.73 -2.30 21.12
N SER A 318 18.55 -3.60 21.39
CA SER A 318 18.98 -4.66 20.45
C SER A 318 18.24 -4.60 19.13
N THR A 319 16.92 -4.49 19.16
CA THR A 319 16.13 -4.43 17.92
C THR A 319 16.51 -3.19 17.10
N TYR A 320 16.75 -2.05 17.75
CA TYR A 320 17.29 -0.85 17.10
C TYR A 320 18.68 -1.06 16.49
N THR A 321 19.62 -1.66 17.21
CA THR A 321 20.98 -1.92 16.71
C THR A 321 20.94 -2.91 15.53
N ILE A 322 20.14 -3.98 15.62
CA ILE A 322 19.95 -4.94 14.53
C ILE A 322 19.37 -4.24 13.29
N ALA A 323 18.29 -3.48 13.44
CA ALA A 323 17.69 -2.75 12.32
C ALA A 323 18.66 -1.75 11.67
N SER A 324 19.45 -1.05 12.49
CA SER A 324 20.47 -0.10 12.02
C SER A 324 21.62 -0.78 11.28
N LEU A 325 22.02 -1.99 11.71
CA LEU A 325 23.00 -2.84 11.04
C LEU A 325 22.50 -3.43 9.70
N TYR A 326 21.19 -3.60 9.51
CA TYR A 326 20.65 -3.96 8.19
C TYR A 326 20.50 -2.76 7.26
N MET A 327 20.45 -1.54 7.79
CA MET A 327 20.21 -0.28 7.06
C MET A 327 21.47 0.55 6.80
N ASP A 328 22.68 0.02 7.04
CA ASP A 328 23.94 0.75 6.77
C ASP A 328 24.08 2.06 7.56
N LYS A 329 23.55 2.08 8.79
CA LYS A 329 23.80 3.12 9.79
C LYS A 329 24.86 2.70 10.81
N ASP A 330 25.61 3.67 11.30
CA ASP A 330 26.64 3.50 12.33
C ASP A 330 26.01 3.59 13.73
N VAL A 331 26.30 2.61 14.59
CA VAL A 331 25.71 2.43 15.95
C VAL A 331 26.77 1.89 16.92
N GLU A 332 27.95 2.51 16.94
CA GLU A 332 29.08 2.04 17.77
C GLU A 332 28.78 2.16 19.27
N GLU A 333 28.21 3.29 19.71
CA GLU A 333 27.90 3.55 21.12
C GLU A 333 26.84 2.57 21.67
N GLU A 334 25.78 2.30 20.91
CA GLU A 334 24.72 1.38 21.30
C GLU A 334 25.20 -0.08 21.34
N LEU A 335 26.09 -0.47 20.42
CA LEU A 335 26.69 -1.80 20.41
C LEU A 335 27.62 -2.05 21.60
N GLU A 336 28.36 -1.03 22.04
CA GLU A 336 29.18 -1.12 23.25
C GLU A 336 28.32 -1.33 24.51
N VAL A 337 27.19 -0.62 24.61
CA VAL A 337 26.23 -0.80 25.71
C VAL A 337 25.68 -2.22 25.71
N VAL A 338 25.25 -2.74 24.55
CA VAL A 338 24.78 -4.12 24.43
C VAL A 338 25.89 -5.11 24.82
N TRP A 339 27.13 -4.88 24.40
CA TRP A 339 28.27 -5.74 24.73
C TRP A 339 28.67 -5.70 26.21
N ALA A 340 28.48 -4.58 26.90
CA ALA A 340 28.84 -4.43 28.31
C ALA A 340 27.89 -5.17 29.26
N THR A 341 26.70 -5.56 28.80
CA THR A 341 25.70 -6.22 29.66
C THR A 341 26.08 -7.66 30.02
N GLU A 342 26.10 -7.97 31.33
CA GLU A 342 26.51 -9.28 31.86
C GLU A 342 25.42 -10.37 31.67
N ASN A 343 24.14 -9.98 31.65
CA ASN A 343 22.99 -10.88 31.49
C ASN A 343 22.27 -10.72 30.13
N ALA A 344 23.02 -10.60 29.04
CA ALA A 344 22.43 -10.55 27.71
C ALA A 344 21.81 -11.90 27.31
N VAL A 345 20.58 -11.90 26.79
CA VAL A 345 19.91 -13.12 26.32
C VAL A 345 20.65 -13.66 25.09
N ALA A 346 20.96 -14.97 25.05
CA ALA A 346 21.72 -15.58 23.95
C ALA A 346 21.06 -15.34 22.56
N SER A 347 19.73 -15.37 22.46
CA SER A 347 18.99 -15.09 21.23
C SER A 347 19.28 -13.72 20.64
N MET A 348 19.44 -12.71 21.50
CA MET A 348 19.76 -11.33 21.12
C MET A 348 21.18 -11.24 20.57
N LEU A 349 22.15 -11.86 21.24
CA LEU A 349 23.55 -11.90 20.80
C LEU A 349 23.69 -12.58 19.44
N TYR A 350 22.97 -13.69 19.23
CA TYR A 350 22.94 -14.38 17.94
C TYR A 350 22.33 -13.53 16.84
N ALA A 351 21.26 -12.78 17.13
CA ALA A 351 20.63 -11.89 16.16
C ALA A 351 21.55 -10.72 15.74
N VAL A 352 22.31 -10.15 16.69
CA VAL A 352 23.35 -9.15 16.39
C VAL A 352 24.48 -9.78 15.57
N GLY A 353 24.91 -10.99 15.93
CA GLY A 353 25.90 -11.76 15.16
C GLY A 353 25.47 -12.01 13.71
N THR A 354 24.21 -12.36 13.47
CA THR A 354 23.67 -12.53 12.10
C THR A 354 23.68 -11.25 11.29
N ALA A 355 23.33 -10.11 11.91
CA ALA A 355 23.38 -8.83 11.22
C ALA A 355 24.81 -8.46 10.81
N TRP A 356 25.79 -8.77 11.67
CA TRP A 356 27.21 -8.57 11.36
C TRP A 356 27.78 -9.55 10.34
N ALA A 357 27.24 -10.77 10.23
CA ALA A 357 27.81 -11.83 9.39
C ALA A 357 27.98 -11.43 7.91
N ASN A 358 27.11 -10.54 7.40
CA ASN A 358 27.21 -10.03 6.03
C ASN A 358 28.24 -8.89 5.87
N ARG A 359 28.52 -8.14 6.95
CA ARG A 359 29.46 -7.00 6.94
C ARG A 359 30.88 -7.40 7.29
N CYS A 360 31.05 -8.04 8.45
CA CYS A 360 32.34 -8.47 8.97
C CYS A 360 32.17 -9.79 9.73
N GLN A 361 32.71 -10.86 9.15
CA GLN A 361 32.59 -12.20 9.71
C GLN A 361 33.37 -12.34 11.03
N GLU A 362 34.46 -11.58 11.21
CA GLU A 362 35.29 -11.65 12.42
C GLU A 362 34.57 -11.10 13.64
N THR A 363 33.92 -9.95 13.52
CA THR A 363 33.10 -9.38 14.59
C THR A 363 31.86 -10.24 14.83
N ALA A 364 31.21 -10.73 13.77
CA ALA A 364 30.08 -11.65 13.88
C ALA A 364 30.42 -12.90 14.70
N LEU A 365 31.58 -13.52 14.44
CA LEU A 365 32.02 -14.70 15.18
C LEU A 365 32.24 -14.42 16.67
N ARG A 366 32.76 -13.23 17.03
CA ARG A 366 32.90 -12.82 18.45
C ARG A 366 31.55 -12.72 19.15
N TRP A 367 30.53 -12.18 18.48
CA TRP A 367 29.17 -12.10 19.01
C TRP A 367 28.54 -13.48 19.15
N PHE A 368 28.69 -14.36 18.15
CA PHE A 368 28.21 -15.75 18.24
C PHE A 368 28.85 -16.52 19.38
N LYS A 369 30.19 -16.45 19.54
CA LYS A 369 30.90 -17.13 20.63
C LYS A 369 30.53 -16.63 22.01
N ARG A 370 30.21 -15.34 22.15
CA ARG A 370 29.73 -14.80 23.43
C ARG A 370 28.42 -15.41 23.88
N GLY A 371 27.51 -15.70 22.93
CA GLY A 371 26.23 -16.33 23.24
C GLY A 371 26.29 -17.85 23.34
N TYR A 372 27.36 -18.48 22.86
CA TYR A 372 27.46 -19.93 22.65
C TYR A 372 28.40 -20.60 23.66
N ASP A 373 27.83 -21.42 24.54
CA ASP A 373 28.58 -22.26 25.48
C ASP A 373 28.37 -23.75 25.14
N GLU A 374 29.45 -24.44 24.74
CA GLU A 374 29.41 -25.87 24.38
C GLU A 374 28.88 -26.78 25.51
N GLN A 375 29.02 -26.34 26.76
CA GLN A 375 28.60 -27.11 27.94
C GLN A 375 27.15 -26.84 28.36
N ASN A 376 26.51 -25.79 27.83
CA ASN A 376 25.17 -25.39 28.22
C ASN A 376 24.14 -25.66 27.11
N GLN A 377 23.37 -26.74 27.28
CA GLN A 377 22.33 -27.19 26.33
C GLN A 377 21.29 -26.10 26.03
N GLU A 378 20.97 -25.24 27.00
CA GLU A 378 19.97 -24.17 26.82
C GLU A 378 20.41 -23.12 25.78
N THR A 379 21.72 -22.82 25.70
CA THR A 379 22.26 -21.86 24.72
C THR A 379 22.22 -22.40 23.29
N ILE A 380 22.33 -23.72 23.15
CA ILE A 380 22.29 -24.45 21.88
C ILE A 380 20.83 -24.56 21.42
N ASP A 381 19.90 -24.80 22.35
CA ASP A 381 18.48 -24.94 22.04
C ASP A 381 17.80 -23.62 21.62
N VAL A 382 18.34 -22.48 22.02
CA VAL A 382 17.87 -21.14 21.61
C VAL A 382 18.35 -20.74 20.20
N LEU A 383 19.40 -21.39 19.67
CA LEU A 383 19.97 -21.06 18.37
C LEU A 383 19.03 -21.49 17.22
N SER A 384 18.60 -20.52 16.41
CA SER A 384 17.77 -20.80 15.23
C SER A 384 18.59 -21.38 14.07
N ALA A 385 17.91 -22.07 13.14
CA ALA A 385 18.52 -22.62 11.94
C ALA A 385 19.30 -21.59 11.11
N GLU A 386 18.74 -20.40 10.92
CA GLU A 386 19.39 -19.32 10.18
C GLU A 386 20.65 -18.81 10.89
N GLN A 387 20.56 -18.55 12.21
CA GLN A 387 21.69 -18.10 13.01
C GLN A 387 22.83 -19.13 13.00
N ALA A 388 22.49 -20.41 13.07
CA ALA A 388 23.46 -21.50 13.01
C ALA A 388 24.17 -21.61 11.66
N ILE A 389 23.46 -21.41 10.56
CA ILE A 389 24.05 -21.37 9.20
C ILE A 389 25.07 -20.23 9.13
N HIS A 390 24.72 -19.04 9.63
CA HIS A 390 25.64 -17.89 9.65
C HIS A 390 26.84 -18.12 10.56
N MET A 391 26.63 -18.69 11.75
CA MET A 391 27.71 -19.03 12.67
C MET A 391 28.66 -20.08 12.07
N ALA A 392 28.14 -21.16 11.50
CA ALA A 392 28.93 -22.21 10.87
C ALA A 392 29.77 -21.67 9.69
N LYS A 393 29.21 -20.78 8.86
CA LYS A 393 29.96 -20.09 7.81
C LYS A 393 31.11 -19.25 8.37
N CYS A 394 30.88 -18.50 9.44
CA CYS A 394 31.92 -17.68 10.07
C CYS A 394 33.05 -18.54 10.66
N ILE A 395 32.71 -19.66 11.32
CA ILE A 395 33.69 -20.62 11.87
C ILE A 395 34.57 -21.19 10.75
N VAL A 396 33.97 -21.64 9.65
CA VAL A 396 34.70 -22.26 8.54
C VAL A 396 35.63 -21.27 7.84
N VAL A 397 35.19 -20.02 7.62
CA VAL A 397 36.01 -19.04 6.90
C VAL A 397 37.19 -18.54 7.74
N ILE A 398 36.98 -18.30 9.03
CA ILE A 398 37.96 -17.64 9.91
C ILE A 398 38.85 -18.66 10.60
N GLU A 399 38.24 -19.60 11.32
CA GLU A 399 38.96 -20.56 12.17
C GLU A 399 39.35 -21.82 11.40
N LYS A 400 38.72 -22.06 10.24
CA LYS A 400 38.90 -23.27 9.42
C LYS A 400 38.61 -24.56 10.20
N ASP A 401 37.86 -24.46 11.29
CA ASP A 401 37.42 -25.60 12.08
C ASP A 401 36.15 -26.20 11.48
N HIS A 402 36.35 -27.15 10.56
CA HIS A 402 35.25 -27.86 9.94
C HIS A 402 34.52 -28.80 10.94
N GLU A 403 35.19 -29.31 11.97
CA GLU A 403 34.59 -30.27 12.90
C GLU A 403 33.59 -29.61 13.87
N MET A 404 33.93 -28.43 14.38
CA MET A 404 33.00 -27.65 15.20
C MET A 404 31.75 -27.25 14.41
N ALA A 405 31.91 -26.78 13.17
CA ALA A 405 30.80 -26.42 12.30
C ALA A 405 29.89 -27.63 11.96
N ILE A 406 30.48 -28.81 11.70
CA ILE A 406 29.74 -30.05 11.47
C ILE A 406 28.92 -30.45 12.71
N ARG A 407 29.51 -30.40 13.91
CA ARG A 407 28.80 -30.75 15.16
C ARG A 407 27.60 -29.84 15.39
N LEU A 408 27.78 -28.54 15.21
CA LEU A 408 26.72 -27.54 15.37
C LEU A 408 25.56 -27.76 14.38
N LEU A 409 25.86 -27.93 13.09
CA LEU A 409 24.83 -28.14 12.06
C LEU A 409 24.12 -29.49 12.22
N ARG A 410 24.81 -30.56 12.65
CA ARG A 410 24.19 -31.86 12.96
C ARG A 410 23.21 -31.77 14.12
N HIS A 411 23.57 -31.05 15.17
CA HIS A 411 22.68 -30.86 16.32
C HIS A 411 21.36 -30.22 15.90
N ILE A 412 21.41 -29.20 15.03
CA ILE A 412 20.21 -28.48 14.59
C ILE A 412 19.45 -29.26 13.52
N LEU A 413 20.15 -29.98 12.64
CA LEU A 413 19.51 -30.87 11.67
C LEU A 413 18.69 -31.99 12.34
N ASN A 414 19.09 -32.44 13.54
CA ASN A 414 18.31 -33.39 14.32
C ASN A 414 16.99 -32.79 14.85
N ARG A 415 16.96 -31.47 15.10
CA ARG A 415 15.75 -30.74 15.51
C ARG A 415 14.85 -30.43 14.30
N GLU A 416 15.46 -30.02 13.19
CA GLU A 416 14.77 -29.66 11.95
C GLU A 416 15.23 -30.55 10.76
N PRO A 417 14.76 -31.80 10.66
CA PRO A 417 15.26 -32.77 9.69
C PRO A 417 14.88 -32.46 8.23
N SER A 418 13.96 -31.52 8.01
CA SER A 418 13.46 -31.09 6.71
C SER A 418 14.09 -29.78 6.21
N ASN A 419 14.98 -29.14 6.98
CA ASN A 419 15.56 -27.85 6.60
C ASN A 419 16.63 -28.03 5.51
N SER A 420 16.27 -27.73 4.27
CA SER A 420 17.12 -27.92 3.10
C SER A 420 18.39 -27.05 3.11
N GLN A 421 18.36 -25.86 3.73
CA GLN A 421 19.52 -24.97 3.79
C GLN A 421 20.64 -25.55 4.66
N ILE A 422 20.28 -26.18 5.79
CA ILE A 422 21.23 -26.83 6.69
C ILE A 422 21.86 -28.04 6.01
N ILE A 423 21.05 -28.87 5.34
CA ILE A 423 21.52 -30.07 4.64
C ILE A 423 22.57 -29.70 3.59
N ILE A 424 22.34 -28.64 2.83
CA ILE A 424 23.26 -28.19 1.77
C ILE A 424 24.55 -27.63 2.34
N LEU A 425 24.46 -26.74 3.36
CA LEU A 425 25.66 -26.19 3.98
C LEU A 425 26.48 -27.30 4.67
N LEU A 426 25.83 -28.24 5.33
CA LEU A 426 26.48 -29.37 5.98
C LEU A 426 27.17 -30.27 4.94
N ALA A 427 26.52 -30.55 3.81
CA ALA A 427 27.12 -31.32 2.71
C ALA A 427 28.36 -30.61 2.15
N ASP A 428 28.29 -29.29 1.92
CA ASP A 428 29.44 -28.49 1.44
C ASP A 428 30.62 -28.53 2.43
N ILE A 429 30.34 -28.35 3.73
CA ILE A 429 31.39 -28.42 4.77
C ILE A 429 31.97 -29.84 4.88
N LEU A 430 31.16 -30.89 4.71
CA LEU A 430 31.64 -32.28 4.69
C LEU A 430 32.51 -32.57 3.47
N LEU A 431 32.20 -32.00 2.30
CA LEU A 431 33.05 -32.07 1.11
C LEU A 431 34.39 -31.39 1.34
N GLN A 432 34.38 -30.19 1.93
CA GLN A 432 35.61 -29.46 2.29
C GLN A 432 36.46 -30.22 3.32
N ALA A 433 35.83 -30.96 4.22
CA ALA A 433 36.48 -31.83 5.21
C ALA A 433 36.91 -33.21 4.65
N GLY A 434 36.65 -33.51 3.36
CA GLY A 434 37.02 -34.79 2.72
C GLY A 434 36.09 -35.98 3.03
N LYS A 435 34.93 -35.75 3.65
CA LYS A 435 33.93 -36.79 4.00
C LYS A 435 32.87 -36.94 2.91
N HIS A 436 33.29 -37.42 1.75
CA HIS A 436 32.44 -37.49 0.55
C HIS A 436 31.21 -38.38 0.69
N SER A 437 31.33 -39.56 1.32
CA SER A 437 30.21 -40.50 1.46
C SER A 437 29.06 -39.94 2.30
N GLU A 438 29.37 -39.27 3.41
CA GLU A 438 28.37 -38.65 4.29
C GLU A 438 27.69 -37.44 3.63
N SER A 439 28.41 -36.73 2.77
CA SER A 439 27.83 -35.64 1.97
C SER A 439 26.80 -36.18 0.98
N ASP A 440 27.13 -37.25 0.24
CA ASP A 440 26.24 -37.81 -0.77
C ASP A 440 24.95 -38.37 -0.15
N GLU A 441 25.03 -39.02 1.02
CA GLU A 441 23.86 -39.48 1.77
C GLU A 441 22.92 -38.34 2.20
N LEU A 442 23.49 -37.19 2.57
CA LEU A 442 22.70 -36.01 2.95
C LEU A 442 22.05 -35.34 1.73
N LEU A 443 22.75 -35.27 0.60
CA LEU A 443 22.22 -34.69 -0.63
C LEU A 443 21.06 -35.51 -1.22
N VAL A 444 21.06 -36.84 -1.03
CA VAL A 444 19.94 -37.72 -1.42
C VAL A 444 18.64 -37.40 -0.67
N ARG A 445 18.70 -36.75 0.50
CA ARG A 445 17.52 -36.36 1.29
C ARG A 445 16.80 -35.11 0.76
N LEU A 446 17.38 -34.37 -0.19
CA LEU A 446 16.79 -33.15 -0.74
C LEU A 446 15.74 -33.46 -1.82
N THR A 447 14.59 -32.79 -1.76
CA THR A 447 13.54 -32.92 -2.79
C THR A 447 13.86 -32.07 -4.02
N THR A 448 13.28 -32.41 -5.18
CA THR A 448 13.40 -31.61 -6.43
C THR A 448 12.90 -30.16 -6.27
N THR A 449 11.95 -29.93 -5.35
CA THR A 449 11.43 -28.61 -5.01
C THR A 449 12.40 -27.73 -4.21
N ASP A 450 13.29 -28.34 -3.40
CA ASP A 450 14.29 -27.62 -2.61
C ASP A 450 15.47 -27.13 -3.45
N LEU A 451 15.88 -27.92 -4.45
CA LEU A 451 16.91 -27.57 -5.43
C LEU A 451 16.49 -26.38 -6.33
N ASN A 452 15.19 -26.23 -6.58
CA ASN A 452 14.63 -25.13 -7.37
C ASN A 452 14.61 -23.79 -6.63
N ARG A 453 14.62 -23.78 -5.28
CA ARG A 453 14.66 -22.55 -4.46
C ARG A 453 16.06 -21.91 -4.41
N LEU A 454 17.11 -22.63 -4.78
CA LEU A 454 18.52 -22.22 -4.65
C LEU A 454 19.24 -21.92 -5.98
N LYS A 455 18.51 -21.41 -6.98
CA LYS A 455 19.07 -20.89 -8.25
C LYS A 455 20.14 -21.80 -8.88
N MET A 456 19.73 -22.98 -9.35
CA MET A 456 20.25 -23.40 -10.65
C MET A 456 19.62 -22.47 -11.69
N ILE A 457 20.44 -21.68 -12.41
CA ILE A 457 19.93 -20.98 -13.60
C ILE A 457 19.28 -22.05 -14.48
N GLN A 458 18.05 -21.78 -14.94
CA GLN A 458 17.32 -22.72 -15.80
C GLN A 458 18.24 -23.21 -16.93
N LYS A 459 18.21 -24.51 -17.22
CA LYS A 459 18.97 -25.07 -18.35
C LYS A 459 18.60 -24.29 -19.62
N PRO A 460 19.58 -23.93 -20.46
CA PRO A 460 19.30 -23.21 -21.70
C PRO A 460 18.30 -24.00 -22.53
N LEU A 461 17.38 -23.31 -23.20
CA LEU A 461 16.52 -23.94 -24.21
C LEU A 461 17.40 -24.59 -25.29
N ASP A 462 16.86 -25.63 -25.94
CA ASP A 462 17.59 -26.32 -26.98
C ASP A 462 18.00 -25.33 -28.10
N PRO A 463 19.25 -25.38 -28.61
CA PRO A 463 19.75 -24.40 -29.57
C PRO A 463 18.92 -24.29 -30.85
N GLU A 464 18.36 -25.43 -31.30
CA GLU A 464 17.47 -25.48 -32.46
C GLU A 464 16.10 -24.88 -32.13
N GLU A 465 15.54 -25.12 -30.93
CA GLU A 465 14.28 -24.51 -30.47
C GLU A 465 14.41 -22.98 -30.41
N ARG A 466 15.52 -22.46 -29.87
CA ARG A 466 15.80 -21.01 -29.84
C ARG A 466 15.82 -20.42 -31.25
N ARG A 467 16.47 -21.12 -32.19
CA ARG A 467 16.59 -20.65 -33.58
C ARG A 467 15.23 -20.67 -34.27
N THR A 468 14.46 -21.74 -34.12
CA THR A 468 13.13 -21.86 -34.74
C THR A 468 12.18 -20.80 -34.20
N GLU A 469 12.19 -20.56 -32.89
CA GLU A 469 11.32 -19.57 -32.28
C GLU A 469 11.70 -18.13 -32.65
N LEU A 470 13.00 -17.78 -32.69
CA LEU A 470 13.43 -16.45 -33.12
C LEU A 470 13.09 -16.16 -34.59
N LEU A 471 13.24 -17.15 -35.48
CA LEU A 471 12.84 -17.01 -36.89
C LEU A 471 11.32 -16.91 -37.05
N HIS A 472 10.57 -17.68 -36.26
CA HIS A 472 9.11 -17.60 -36.24
C HIS A 472 8.61 -16.25 -35.72
N LEU A 473 9.24 -15.72 -34.67
CA LEU A 473 8.95 -14.37 -34.18
C LEU A 473 9.20 -13.36 -35.30
N GLU A 474 10.36 -13.40 -35.97
CA GLU A 474 10.67 -12.49 -37.09
C GLU A 474 9.63 -12.56 -38.22
N SER A 475 9.17 -13.76 -38.60
CA SER A 475 8.18 -13.91 -39.68
C SER A 475 6.78 -13.43 -39.30
N THR A 476 6.40 -13.56 -38.01
CA THR A 476 5.04 -13.25 -37.54
C THR A 476 4.85 -11.82 -37.06
N VAL A 477 5.93 -11.07 -36.76
CA VAL A 477 5.80 -9.71 -36.20
C VAL A 477 4.98 -8.80 -37.09
N GLN A 478 5.18 -8.85 -38.41
CA GLN A 478 4.53 -7.92 -39.32
C GLN A 478 3.00 -8.11 -39.33
N GLU A 479 2.54 -9.36 -39.27
CA GLU A 479 1.11 -9.68 -39.20
C GLU A 479 0.47 -9.15 -37.90
N VAL A 480 1.15 -9.32 -36.77
CA VAL A 480 0.67 -8.81 -35.47
C VAL A 480 0.64 -7.28 -35.46
N MET A 481 1.65 -6.64 -36.05
CA MET A 481 1.72 -5.18 -36.18
C MET A 481 0.59 -4.64 -37.06
N ASP A 482 0.31 -5.28 -38.20
CA ASP A 482 -0.78 -4.89 -39.10
C ASP A 482 -2.14 -4.97 -38.40
N MET A 483 -2.38 -6.02 -37.62
CA MET A 483 -3.61 -6.14 -36.82
C MET A 483 -3.74 -5.02 -35.77
N CYS A 484 -2.67 -4.67 -35.07
CA CYS A 484 -2.74 -3.67 -34.00
C CYS A 484 -2.78 -2.23 -34.52
N PHE A 485 -2.13 -1.94 -35.65
CA PHE A 485 -1.73 -0.58 -36.02
C PHE A 485 -2.40 0.00 -37.26
N THR A 486 -3.13 -0.82 -38.02
CA THR A 486 -3.94 -0.35 -39.16
C THR A 486 -5.12 0.49 -38.68
N ASP A 487 -5.82 0.03 -37.63
CA ASP A 487 -6.98 0.73 -37.07
C ASP A 487 -6.60 1.63 -35.88
N GLU A 488 -7.07 2.89 -35.93
CA GLU A 488 -6.86 3.88 -34.87
C GLU A 488 -7.57 3.52 -33.55
N ILE A 489 -8.56 2.63 -33.59
CA ILE A 489 -9.39 2.23 -32.45
C ILE A 489 -8.56 1.48 -31.39
N PHE A 490 -7.57 0.70 -31.82
CA PHE A 490 -6.75 -0.13 -30.93
C PHE A 490 -5.58 0.63 -30.28
N ARG A 491 -5.46 1.95 -30.52
CA ARG A 491 -4.40 2.79 -29.93
C ARG A 491 -4.71 3.08 -28.45
N PRO A 492 -3.85 2.69 -27.49
CA PRO A 492 -4.06 3.02 -26.09
C PRO A 492 -3.67 4.46 -25.77
N ARG A 493 -4.27 5.03 -24.72
CA ARG A 493 -3.77 6.26 -24.10
C ARG A 493 -2.37 6.00 -23.51
N PRO A 494 -1.43 6.97 -23.59
CA PRO A 494 -1.59 8.39 -23.95
C PRO A 494 -1.42 8.76 -25.45
N CYS A 495 -1.67 7.87 -26.42
CA CYS A 495 -1.60 8.22 -27.84
C CYS A 495 -2.62 9.31 -28.25
N LEU A 496 -2.19 10.32 -29.03
CA LEU A 496 -3.06 11.41 -29.52
C LEU A 496 -4.16 10.95 -30.49
N LEU A 497 -3.99 9.78 -31.11
CA LEU A 497 -4.95 9.16 -32.03
C LEU A 497 -5.95 8.24 -31.31
N ALA A 498 -5.82 8.07 -29.99
CA ALA A 498 -6.74 7.23 -29.22
C ALA A 498 -8.14 7.88 -29.16
N LYS A 499 -9.17 7.17 -29.65
CA LYS A 499 -10.56 7.64 -29.62
C LYS A 499 -11.16 7.55 -28.21
N PHE A 500 -12.12 8.43 -27.90
CA PHE A 500 -12.84 8.42 -26.63
C PHE A 500 -13.81 7.22 -26.55
N GLY A 501 -13.48 6.23 -25.71
CA GLY A 501 -14.31 5.06 -25.44
C GLY A 501 -13.50 3.93 -24.78
N ASN A 502 -14.17 2.98 -24.12
CA ASN A 502 -13.51 1.78 -23.60
C ASN A 502 -13.13 0.89 -24.79
N VAL A 503 -11.87 0.93 -25.20
CA VAL A 503 -11.28 0.08 -26.25
C VAL A 503 -11.57 -1.41 -25.98
N ALA A 504 -11.70 -1.80 -24.70
CA ALA A 504 -12.05 -3.13 -24.24
C ALA A 504 -13.46 -3.63 -24.63
N LEU A 505 -14.36 -2.76 -25.10
CA LEU A 505 -15.70 -3.12 -25.53
C LEU A 505 -15.79 -3.47 -27.03
N HIS A 506 -14.72 -3.26 -27.80
CA HIS A 506 -14.71 -3.63 -29.22
C HIS A 506 -14.54 -5.15 -29.37
N PRO A 507 -15.41 -5.85 -30.14
CA PRO A 507 -15.38 -7.31 -30.24
C PRO A 507 -14.02 -7.86 -30.70
N ASP A 508 -13.39 -7.19 -31.66
CA ASP A 508 -12.10 -7.61 -32.22
C ASP A 508 -10.90 -7.32 -31.31
N PHE A 509 -11.03 -6.43 -30.31
CA PHE A 509 -9.90 -6.06 -29.45
C PHE A 509 -9.42 -7.23 -28.57
N ASN A 510 -10.35 -8.09 -28.12
CA ASN A 510 -9.97 -9.25 -27.30
C ASN A 510 -9.16 -10.27 -28.11
N GLU A 511 -9.54 -10.53 -29.36
CA GLU A 511 -8.80 -11.44 -30.25
C GLU A 511 -7.41 -10.87 -30.59
N VAL A 512 -7.33 -9.58 -30.94
CA VAL A 512 -6.05 -8.91 -31.21
C VAL A 512 -5.16 -8.89 -29.98
N SER A 513 -5.71 -8.60 -28.80
CA SER A 513 -4.98 -8.60 -27.53
C SER A 513 -4.46 -9.99 -27.16
N GLU A 514 -5.26 -11.04 -27.36
CA GLU A 514 -4.84 -12.42 -27.10
C GLU A 514 -3.69 -12.86 -28.02
N LYS A 515 -3.82 -12.65 -29.33
CA LYS A 515 -2.74 -12.94 -30.29
C LYS A 515 -1.45 -12.17 -29.98
N THR A 516 -1.59 -10.90 -29.62
CA THR A 516 -0.45 -10.05 -29.23
C THR A 516 0.20 -10.56 -27.95
N ASN A 517 -0.57 -10.97 -26.95
CA ASN A 517 -0.06 -11.54 -25.71
C ASN A 517 0.68 -12.87 -25.93
N VAL A 518 0.16 -13.74 -26.80
CA VAL A 518 0.82 -15.00 -27.17
C VAL A 518 2.18 -14.71 -27.82
N TRP A 519 2.24 -13.76 -28.75
CA TRP A 519 3.48 -13.34 -29.38
C TRP A 519 4.48 -12.76 -28.35
N ILE A 520 4.02 -11.85 -27.48
CA ILE A 520 4.86 -11.25 -26.42
C ILE A 520 5.40 -12.32 -25.47
N ASN A 521 4.58 -13.29 -25.06
CA ASN A 521 5.02 -14.36 -24.14
C ASN A 521 6.11 -15.23 -24.76
N ARG A 522 5.99 -15.57 -26.06
CA ARG A 522 7.04 -16.30 -26.79
C ARG A 522 8.31 -15.47 -26.89
N PHE A 523 8.21 -14.19 -27.24
CA PHE A 523 9.32 -13.26 -27.30
C PHE A 523 10.05 -13.15 -25.95
N LEU A 524 9.33 -12.90 -24.86
CA LEU A 524 9.90 -12.79 -23.52
C LEU A 524 10.57 -14.09 -23.08
N ARG A 525 9.97 -15.25 -23.35
CA ARG A 525 10.54 -16.56 -23.01
C ARG A 525 11.92 -16.74 -23.65
N VAL A 526 12.02 -16.52 -24.96
CA VAL A 526 13.25 -16.81 -25.72
C VAL A 526 14.32 -15.75 -25.49
N VAL A 527 13.96 -14.46 -25.46
CA VAL A 527 14.95 -13.40 -25.27
C VAL A 527 15.47 -13.36 -23.83
N ASN A 528 14.63 -13.55 -22.81
CA ASN A 528 15.13 -13.68 -21.43
C ASN A 528 16.04 -14.89 -21.29
N ASP A 529 15.69 -16.02 -21.91
CA ASP A 529 16.55 -17.22 -21.90
C ASP A 529 17.92 -16.94 -22.53
N CYS A 530 17.98 -16.21 -23.65
CA CYS A 530 19.23 -15.79 -24.26
C CYS A 530 20.03 -14.80 -23.39
N GLU A 531 19.36 -13.86 -22.71
CA GLU A 531 20.05 -12.88 -21.86
C GLU A 531 20.62 -13.51 -20.58
N LEU A 532 20.00 -14.58 -20.06
CA LEU A 532 20.52 -15.40 -18.96
C LEU A 532 21.83 -16.12 -19.31
N ASP A 533 22.20 -16.26 -20.59
CA ASP A 533 23.47 -16.89 -20.99
C ASP A 533 24.69 -16.14 -20.43
N THR A 534 24.58 -14.84 -20.18
CA THR A 534 25.64 -14.06 -19.52
C THR A 534 25.87 -14.53 -18.08
N GLU A 535 24.81 -14.79 -17.33
CA GLU A 535 24.88 -15.30 -15.96
C GLU A 535 25.31 -16.77 -15.93
N ARG A 536 24.79 -17.63 -16.83
CA ARG A 536 25.22 -19.04 -16.99
C ARG A 536 26.72 -19.14 -17.20
N LYS A 537 27.25 -18.25 -18.04
CA LYS A 537 28.68 -18.16 -18.33
C LYS A 537 29.49 -17.70 -17.12
N HIS A 538 29.01 -16.73 -16.35
CA HIS A 538 29.68 -16.29 -15.13
C HIS A 538 29.71 -17.38 -14.05
N GLN A 539 28.61 -18.12 -13.87
CA GLN A 539 28.58 -19.27 -12.96
C GLN A 539 29.60 -20.34 -13.36
N MET A 540 29.68 -20.69 -14.64
CA MET A 540 30.63 -21.70 -15.12
C MET A 540 32.10 -21.23 -15.04
N LEU A 541 32.39 -19.95 -15.28
CA LEU A 541 33.73 -19.38 -15.10
C LEU A 541 34.18 -19.41 -13.64
N ASN A 542 33.27 -19.18 -12.70
CA ASN A 542 33.55 -19.32 -11.28
C ASN A 542 33.81 -20.79 -10.92
N ASN A 543 33.03 -21.72 -11.46
CA ASN A 543 33.22 -23.16 -11.24
C ASN A 543 34.53 -23.69 -11.88
N THR A 544 34.92 -23.20 -13.05
CA THR A 544 36.18 -23.61 -13.72
C THR A 544 37.42 -22.96 -13.11
N ARG A 545 37.33 -21.71 -12.60
CA ARG A 545 38.41 -21.11 -11.79
C ARG A 545 38.69 -21.88 -10.50
N MET A 546 37.69 -22.54 -9.94
CA MET A 546 37.86 -23.44 -8.79
C MET A 546 38.51 -24.78 -9.16
N GLN A 547 38.54 -25.16 -10.44
CA GLN A 547 39.05 -26.48 -10.90
C GLN A 547 40.42 -26.45 -11.59
N LYS A 548 40.95 -25.30 -12.02
CA LYS A 548 42.27 -25.23 -12.67
C LYS A 548 43.05 -23.98 -12.25
N GLY A 549 44.08 -24.16 -11.44
CA GLY A 549 45.32 -23.45 -11.69
C GLY A 549 46.07 -24.23 -12.77
N ILE A 550 46.23 -23.69 -13.99
CA ILE A 550 47.23 -24.14 -14.98
C ILE A 550 47.33 -23.11 -16.13
N ALA A 551 48.58 -22.75 -16.40
CA ALA A 551 49.27 -22.37 -17.63
C ALA A 551 48.51 -21.70 -18.81
N GLU A 552 49.06 -20.57 -19.24
CA GLU A 552 48.86 -19.97 -20.56
C GLU A 552 49.49 -20.86 -21.64
N GLU A 553 48.70 -21.75 -22.27
CA GLU A 553 49.13 -22.41 -23.51
C GLU A 553 48.78 -21.55 -24.73
N GLN A 554 49.82 -21.14 -25.46
CA GLN A 554 49.74 -20.48 -26.75
C GLN A 554 49.36 -21.50 -27.82
N TYR A 555 48.27 -21.25 -28.55
CA TYR A 555 47.84 -22.06 -29.69
C TYR A 555 48.39 -21.45 -30.98
N ILE A 556 49.10 -22.24 -31.79
CA ILE A 556 49.53 -21.93 -33.15
C ILE A 556 48.56 -22.64 -34.12
N ASN A 557 47.96 -21.91 -35.06
CA ASN A 557 47.15 -22.51 -36.13
C ASN A 557 48.06 -23.10 -37.22
N GLU A 558 47.54 -24.05 -38.01
CA GLU A 558 48.24 -24.79 -39.08
C GLU A 558 48.86 -23.93 -40.21
N HIS A 559 48.67 -22.61 -40.19
CA HIS A 559 49.23 -21.65 -41.16
C HIS A 559 50.29 -20.71 -40.56
N GLY A 560 50.74 -20.94 -39.32
CA GLY A 560 51.88 -20.21 -38.74
C GLY A 560 51.60 -18.76 -38.31
N ASP A 561 50.39 -18.23 -38.49
CA ASP A 561 50.05 -16.88 -38.05
C ASP A 561 49.58 -16.84 -36.58
N VAL A 562 50.22 -15.96 -35.80
CA VAL A 562 49.83 -15.63 -34.43
C VAL A 562 48.52 -14.84 -34.46
N VAL A 563 47.39 -15.51 -34.27
CA VAL A 563 46.07 -14.87 -34.21
C VAL A 563 45.91 -14.14 -32.87
N LYS A 564 45.56 -12.85 -32.95
CA LYS A 564 45.31 -11.94 -31.83
C LYS A 564 44.45 -12.58 -30.73
N THR A 565 44.89 -12.39 -29.49
CA THR A 565 44.30 -12.90 -28.24
C THR A 565 42.80 -12.66 -28.14
N TYR A 566 42.00 -13.72 -28.27
CA TYR A 566 40.60 -13.72 -27.85
C TYR A 566 40.52 -13.60 -26.32
N SER A 567 39.60 -12.79 -25.81
CA SER A 567 39.32 -12.80 -24.36
C SER A 567 38.86 -14.20 -23.91
N PRO A 568 39.17 -14.66 -22.68
CA PRO A 568 38.74 -15.96 -22.15
C PRO A 568 37.21 -16.19 -22.22
N LEU A 569 36.47 -15.09 -22.27
CA LEU A 569 35.02 -15.03 -22.40
C LEU A 569 34.53 -15.49 -23.79
N HIS A 570 35.29 -15.30 -24.87
CA HIS A 570 34.83 -15.72 -26.21
C HIS A 570 35.04 -17.23 -26.43
N ARG A 571 36.09 -17.81 -25.82
CA ARG A 571 36.41 -19.24 -25.88
C ARG A 571 35.32 -20.07 -25.18
N THR A 572 35.01 -19.70 -23.94
CA THR A 572 33.95 -20.32 -23.12
C THR A 572 32.56 -20.31 -23.77
N ARG A 573 32.23 -19.29 -24.57
CA ARG A 573 30.95 -19.22 -25.30
C ARG A 573 30.87 -20.24 -26.43
N LYS A 574 31.97 -20.45 -27.15
CA LYS A 574 32.07 -21.43 -28.23
C LYS A 574 32.08 -22.87 -27.68
N ASP A 575 32.75 -23.07 -26.54
CA ASP A 575 32.82 -24.36 -25.83
C ASP A 575 31.46 -24.78 -25.24
N LEU A 576 30.58 -23.82 -24.92
CA LEU A 576 29.23 -24.06 -24.39
C LEU A 576 28.13 -24.11 -25.48
N GLY A 577 28.46 -23.87 -26.75
CA GLY A 577 27.47 -23.82 -27.83
C GLY A 577 26.42 -22.70 -27.72
N LEU A 578 26.63 -21.72 -26.84
CA LEU A 578 25.67 -20.64 -26.58
C LEU A 578 25.77 -19.56 -27.66
N ARG A 579 24.69 -19.38 -28.42
CA ARG A 579 24.53 -18.30 -29.41
C ARG A 579 23.60 -17.24 -28.83
N SER A 580 24.03 -15.97 -28.84
CA SER A 580 23.11 -14.88 -28.47
C SER A 580 22.13 -14.60 -29.61
N VAL A 581 21.12 -13.78 -29.32
CA VAL A 581 20.12 -13.39 -30.31
C VAL A 581 20.78 -12.76 -31.55
N GLU A 582 21.81 -11.94 -31.38
CA GLU A 582 22.52 -11.30 -32.51
C GLU A 582 23.27 -12.29 -33.39
N ASP A 583 23.77 -13.39 -32.83
CA ASP A 583 24.43 -14.45 -33.62
C ASP A 583 23.42 -15.23 -34.49
N ILE A 584 22.14 -15.25 -34.08
CA ILE A 584 21.10 -16.04 -34.73
C ILE A 584 20.39 -15.23 -35.83
N ILE A 585 19.95 -14.02 -35.50
CA ILE A 585 19.17 -13.17 -36.42
C ILE A 585 19.92 -11.94 -36.93
N GLY A 586 21.07 -11.60 -36.35
CA GLY A 586 21.85 -10.40 -36.70
C GLY A 586 21.44 -9.14 -35.90
N TRP A 587 22.37 -8.19 -35.76
CA TRP A 587 22.19 -6.96 -34.98
C TRP A 587 21.01 -6.09 -35.45
N ALA A 588 20.89 -5.87 -36.77
CA ALA A 588 19.84 -5.03 -37.33
C ALA A 588 18.44 -5.63 -37.13
N ASN A 589 18.31 -6.95 -37.25
CA ASN A 589 17.04 -7.64 -37.04
C ASN A 589 16.68 -7.68 -35.55
N TYR A 590 17.66 -7.84 -34.66
CA TYR A 590 17.41 -7.78 -33.22
C TYR A 590 16.97 -6.39 -32.76
N GLU A 591 17.61 -5.33 -33.26
CA GLU A 591 17.20 -3.96 -33.00
C GLU A 591 15.75 -3.71 -33.44
N ARG A 592 15.40 -4.14 -34.67
CA ARG A 592 14.04 -4.05 -35.19
C ARG A 592 13.04 -4.84 -34.35
N LEU A 593 13.40 -6.07 -33.95
CA LEU A 593 12.56 -6.94 -33.13
C LEU A 593 12.28 -6.32 -31.75
N LEU A 594 13.28 -5.72 -31.10
CA LEU A 594 13.12 -5.02 -29.83
C LEU A 594 12.19 -3.82 -29.95
N ARG A 595 12.31 -3.02 -31.02
CA ARG A 595 11.42 -1.88 -31.24
C ARG A 595 9.96 -2.30 -31.43
N TYR A 596 9.72 -3.36 -32.20
CA TYR A 596 8.38 -3.92 -32.39
C TYR A 596 7.81 -4.49 -31.11
N ALA A 597 8.60 -5.27 -30.37
CA ALA A 597 8.20 -5.82 -29.09
C ALA A 597 7.82 -4.72 -28.08
N ALA A 598 8.60 -3.63 -28.00
CA ALA A 598 8.29 -2.50 -27.14
C ALA A 598 6.95 -1.82 -27.50
N CYS A 599 6.64 -1.71 -28.80
CA CYS A 599 5.36 -1.15 -29.25
C CYS A 599 4.18 -2.08 -28.94
N LEU A 600 4.31 -3.38 -29.20
CA LEU A 600 3.27 -4.36 -28.89
C LEU A 600 3.00 -4.45 -27.38
N MET A 601 4.06 -4.41 -26.56
CA MET A 601 3.93 -4.34 -25.10
C MET A 601 3.24 -3.05 -24.64
N ALA A 602 3.45 -1.91 -25.33
CA ALA A 602 2.73 -0.68 -25.06
C ALA A 602 1.23 -0.79 -25.41
N VAL A 603 0.86 -1.49 -26.49
CA VAL A 603 -0.55 -1.73 -26.86
C VAL A 603 -1.31 -2.47 -25.77
N VAL A 604 -0.70 -3.55 -25.26
CA VAL A 604 -1.32 -4.45 -24.28
C VAL A 604 -1.09 -3.99 -22.83
N GLN A 605 -0.48 -2.82 -22.63
CA GLN A 605 -0.17 -2.26 -21.30
C GLN A 605 0.81 -3.09 -20.45
N ARG A 606 1.64 -3.94 -21.08
CA ARG A 606 2.73 -4.70 -20.43
C ARG A 606 4.06 -3.95 -20.44
N CYS A 607 4.02 -2.65 -20.18
CA CYS A 607 5.19 -1.77 -20.28
C CYS A 607 6.30 -2.14 -19.29
N ARG A 608 5.94 -2.59 -18.07
CA ARG A 608 6.91 -2.92 -17.01
C ARG A 608 7.83 -4.08 -17.38
N GLU A 609 7.25 -5.15 -17.93
CA GLU A 609 8.02 -6.32 -18.39
C GLU A 609 8.97 -5.94 -19.52
N GLY A 610 8.53 -5.06 -20.43
CA GLY A 610 9.37 -4.55 -21.51
C GLY A 610 10.55 -3.72 -21.01
N VAL A 611 10.34 -2.82 -20.03
CA VAL A 611 11.44 -2.04 -19.45
C VAL A 611 12.43 -2.93 -18.70
N GLN A 612 11.94 -3.91 -17.91
CA GLN A 612 12.82 -4.88 -17.23
C GLN A 612 13.71 -5.64 -18.22
N LEU A 613 13.14 -6.13 -19.31
CA LEU A 613 13.92 -6.79 -20.36
C LEU A 613 14.96 -5.84 -20.96
N LEU A 614 14.57 -4.62 -21.33
CA LEU A 614 15.46 -3.64 -21.93
C LEU A 614 16.62 -3.26 -20.99
N GLU A 615 16.38 -3.15 -19.69
CA GLU A 615 17.43 -2.91 -18.68
C GLU A 615 18.41 -4.10 -18.58
N VAL A 616 17.90 -5.34 -18.60
CA VAL A 616 18.74 -6.55 -18.62
C VAL A 616 19.62 -6.55 -19.87
N VAL A 617 19.04 -6.31 -21.04
CA VAL A 617 19.77 -6.21 -22.31
C VAL A 617 20.83 -5.11 -22.24
N ALA A 618 20.48 -3.91 -21.78
CA ALA A 618 21.41 -2.79 -21.64
C ALA A 618 22.58 -3.13 -20.70
N ASN A 619 22.30 -3.73 -19.54
CA ASN A 619 23.31 -4.10 -18.55
C ASN A 619 24.26 -5.18 -19.07
N ASN A 620 23.73 -6.22 -19.70
CA ASN A 620 24.52 -7.30 -20.30
C ASN A 620 25.43 -6.76 -21.40
N ARG A 621 24.88 -5.88 -22.25
CA ARG A 621 25.67 -5.25 -23.31
C ARG A 621 26.64 -4.22 -22.77
N ARG A 622 26.40 -3.51 -21.66
CA ARG A 622 27.41 -2.64 -21.00
C ARG A 622 28.59 -3.44 -20.44
N ARG A 623 28.35 -4.64 -19.90
CA ARG A 623 29.39 -5.55 -19.36
C ARG A 623 30.25 -6.21 -20.44
N TYR A 624 29.76 -6.30 -21.67
CA TYR A 624 30.50 -6.85 -22.80
C TYR A 624 31.75 -5.97 -23.12
N LYS A 625 32.88 -6.55 -23.55
CA LYS A 625 34.13 -5.80 -23.83
C LYS A 625 34.78 -6.18 -25.18
N SER A 626 34.02 -6.77 -26.11
CA SER A 626 34.54 -7.04 -27.46
C SER A 626 34.84 -5.75 -28.22
N THR A 627 35.96 -5.74 -28.94
CA THR A 627 36.39 -4.65 -29.82
C THR A 627 35.88 -4.82 -31.26
N VAL A 628 35.36 -5.98 -31.63
CA VAL A 628 34.95 -6.32 -33.00
C VAL A 628 33.63 -5.63 -33.37
N ASP A 629 32.64 -5.65 -32.47
CA ASP A 629 31.26 -5.19 -32.73
C ASP A 629 30.94 -3.85 -32.06
N LEU A 630 31.96 -3.00 -31.85
CA LEU A 630 31.84 -1.82 -30.99
C LEU A 630 30.78 -0.81 -31.48
N GLU A 631 30.69 -0.58 -32.79
CA GLU A 631 29.76 0.39 -33.37
C GLU A 631 28.31 -0.09 -33.31
N GLU A 632 28.06 -1.34 -33.68
CA GLU A 632 26.74 -1.96 -33.70
C GLU A 632 26.18 -2.06 -32.28
N ARG A 633 27.03 -2.43 -31.31
CA ARG A 633 26.70 -2.42 -29.90
C ARG A 633 26.35 -1.03 -29.37
N LYS A 634 27.11 0.01 -29.75
CA LYS A 634 26.81 1.39 -29.36
C LYS A 634 25.47 1.86 -29.93
N ARG A 635 25.17 1.50 -31.19
CA ARG A 635 23.87 1.77 -31.82
C ARG A 635 22.74 1.06 -31.07
N LEU A 636 22.87 -0.25 -30.81
CA LEU A 636 21.87 -1.01 -30.07
C LEU A 636 21.64 -0.42 -28.67
N LEU A 637 22.70 -0.11 -27.92
CA LEU A 637 22.59 0.53 -26.60
C LEU A 637 21.83 1.86 -26.66
N ALA A 638 22.13 2.72 -27.64
CA ALA A 638 21.41 3.97 -27.82
C ALA A 638 19.92 3.73 -28.11
N THR A 639 19.58 2.72 -28.91
CA THR A 639 18.18 2.39 -29.18
C THR A 639 17.46 1.79 -27.98
N VAL A 640 18.12 0.94 -27.20
CA VAL A 640 17.55 0.34 -25.98
C VAL A 640 17.31 1.41 -24.92
N GLU A 641 18.24 2.36 -24.75
CA GLU A 641 18.06 3.51 -23.86
C GLU A 641 16.87 4.40 -24.30
N ASP A 642 16.72 4.67 -25.60
CA ASP A 642 15.61 5.47 -26.12
C ASP A 642 14.26 4.74 -25.99
N LEU A 643 14.20 3.43 -26.31
CA LEU A 643 13.02 2.60 -26.12
C LEU A 643 12.62 2.49 -24.64
N SER A 644 13.60 2.31 -23.75
CA SER A 644 13.38 2.26 -22.30
C SER A 644 12.74 3.55 -21.81
N TYR A 645 13.27 4.71 -22.23
CA TYR A 645 12.68 6.01 -21.92
C TYR A 645 11.25 6.14 -22.45
N GLN A 646 11.01 5.85 -23.73
CA GLN A 646 9.69 6.00 -24.35
C GLN A 646 8.64 5.06 -23.74
N LEU A 647 9.00 3.81 -23.44
CA LEU A 647 8.12 2.83 -22.81
C LEU A 647 7.85 3.18 -21.34
N SER A 648 8.86 3.73 -20.64
CA SER A 648 8.69 4.26 -19.28
C SER A 648 7.73 5.45 -19.23
N CYS A 649 7.83 6.37 -20.19
CA CYS A 649 6.88 7.47 -20.32
C CYS A 649 5.45 6.98 -20.61
N PHE A 650 5.32 5.99 -21.51
CA PHE A 650 4.03 5.44 -21.90
C PHE A 650 3.35 4.66 -20.75
N GLY A 651 4.12 3.85 -20.03
CA GLY A 651 3.65 3.00 -18.93
C GLY A 651 3.57 3.68 -17.55
N GLY A 652 3.87 4.98 -17.46
CA GLY A 652 3.81 5.73 -16.19
C GLY A 652 4.89 5.36 -15.17
N MET A 653 6.05 4.85 -15.61
CA MET A 653 7.18 4.49 -14.75
C MET A 653 8.12 5.69 -14.57
N PHE A 654 7.72 6.64 -13.73
CA PHE A 654 8.36 7.96 -13.67
C PHE A 654 9.77 7.95 -13.10
N LYS A 655 10.09 7.05 -12.16
CA LYS A 655 11.45 6.93 -11.60
C LYS A 655 12.49 6.61 -12.68
N ILE A 656 12.19 5.65 -13.55
CA ILE A 656 13.08 5.22 -14.64
C ILE A 656 13.13 6.29 -15.74
N ALA A 657 11.97 6.84 -16.12
CA ALA A 657 11.90 7.91 -17.12
C ALA A 657 12.71 9.15 -16.70
N LEU A 658 12.62 9.56 -15.42
CA LEU A 658 13.38 10.67 -14.87
C LEU A 658 14.87 10.36 -14.80
N ALA A 659 15.27 9.13 -14.49
CA ALA A 659 16.68 8.74 -14.51
C ALA A 659 17.31 8.90 -15.90
N HIS A 660 16.63 8.42 -16.94
CA HIS A 660 17.07 8.62 -18.33
C HIS A 660 17.10 10.11 -18.72
N ALA A 661 16.10 10.89 -18.33
CA ALA A 661 16.07 12.32 -18.61
C ALA A 661 17.21 13.09 -17.90
N ARG A 662 17.58 12.69 -16.67
CA ARG A 662 18.75 13.25 -15.95
C ARG A 662 20.05 12.92 -16.67
N GLU A 663 20.20 11.68 -17.16
CA GLU A 663 21.38 11.24 -17.89
C GLU A 663 21.55 11.99 -19.22
N GLU A 664 20.45 12.21 -19.95
CA GLU A 664 20.47 13.01 -21.18
C GLU A 664 20.82 14.48 -20.91
N MET A 665 20.30 15.08 -19.84
CA MET A 665 20.69 16.43 -19.44
C MET A 665 22.19 16.50 -19.12
N ALA A 666 22.73 15.50 -18.41
CA ALA A 666 24.16 15.44 -18.10
C ALA A 666 25.03 15.28 -19.36
N LYS A 667 24.59 14.51 -20.36
CA LYS A 667 25.32 14.25 -21.62
C LYS A 667 25.22 15.42 -22.62
N CYS A 668 24.00 15.92 -22.86
CA CYS A 668 23.68 16.82 -23.97
C CYS A 668 23.30 18.24 -23.51
N GLY A 669 23.06 18.45 -22.21
CA GLY A 669 22.60 19.75 -21.68
C GLY A 669 21.17 20.12 -22.08
N ASN A 670 20.38 19.18 -22.63
CA ASN A 670 19.04 19.44 -23.12
C ASN A 670 17.98 19.06 -22.07
N LEU A 671 17.14 20.02 -21.68
CA LEU A 671 16.11 19.82 -20.66
C LEU A 671 14.74 19.42 -21.24
N LYS A 672 14.56 19.41 -22.57
CA LYS A 672 13.24 19.23 -23.20
C LYS A 672 12.52 17.97 -22.75
N ARG A 673 13.21 16.82 -22.67
CA ARG A 673 12.61 15.54 -22.22
C ARG A 673 12.18 15.59 -20.76
N TYR A 674 13.05 16.16 -19.93
CA TYR A 674 12.79 16.34 -18.50
C TYR A 674 11.60 17.28 -18.25
N ALA A 675 11.55 18.42 -18.95
CA ALA A 675 10.45 19.37 -18.88
C ALA A 675 9.14 18.77 -19.41
N ALA A 676 9.18 18.00 -20.49
CA ALA A 676 8.00 17.30 -21.03
C ALA A 676 7.41 16.31 -20.02
N LEU A 677 8.25 15.56 -19.29
CA LEU A 677 7.81 14.62 -18.25
C LEU A 677 7.07 15.30 -17.10
N ILE A 678 7.56 16.45 -16.64
CA ILE A 678 6.97 17.17 -15.50
C ILE A 678 5.73 17.97 -15.93
N SER A 679 5.67 18.42 -17.17
CA SER A 679 4.56 19.23 -17.68
C SER A 679 3.40 18.41 -18.23
N THR A 680 3.60 17.14 -18.59
CA THR A 680 2.58 16.29 -19.23
C THR A 680 2.33 14.97 -18.49
N GLY A 681 1.11 14.44 -18.63
CA GLY A 681 0.77 13.10 -18.14
C GLY A 681 0.46 13.00 -16.64
N ALA A 682 0.54 11.78 -16.11
CA ALA A 682 0.18 11.51 -14.71
C ALA A 682 1.23 12.03 -13.70
N LEU A 683 2.50 12.16 -14.10
CA LEU A 683 3.53 12.80 -13.26
C LEU A 683 3.22 14.28 -13.05
N ALA A 684 2.82 15.00 -14.10
CA ALA A 684 2.37 16.38 -13.97
C ALA A 684 1.23 16.48 -12.94
N LYS A 685 0.22 15.59 -13.03
CA LYS A 685 -0.86 15.52 -12.02
C LYS A 685 -0.33 15.27 -10.61
N ALA A 686 0.64 14.38 -10.45
CA ALA A 686 1.29 14.12 -9.17
C ALA A 686 2.15 15.29 -8.65
N THR A 687 2.64 16.17 -9.54
CA THR A 687 3.35 17.41 -9.16
C THR A 687 2.38 18.54 -8.75
N TYR A 688 1.13 18.50 -9.24
CA TYR A 688 0.09 19.47 -8.87
C TYR A 688 -0.59 19.16 -7.53
N THR A 689 -0.45 17.94 -7.01
CA THR A 689 -0.91 17.60 -5.67
C THR A 689 0.14 18.01 -4.63
N SER A 690 -0.31 18.32 -3.40
CA SER A 690 0.61 18.59 -2.29
C SER A 690 1.60 17.43 -2.15
N LEU A 691 2.88 17.72 -1.95
CA LEU A 691 3.94 16.71 -1.89
C LEU A 691 3.68 15.62 -0.84
N SER A 692 2.94 15.93 0.23
CA SER A 692 2.48 14.98 1.25
C SER A 692 1.46 13.96 0.75
N SER A 693 0.68 14.31 -0.26
CA SER A 693 -0.41 13.51 -0.85
C SER A 693 -0.05 12.87 -2.19
N SER A 694 1.17 13.12 -2.69
CA SER A 694 1.60 12.65 -4.00
C SER A 694 2.10 11.20 -3.93
N PRO A 695 1.64 10.30 -4.83
CA PRO A 695 2.12 8.92 -4.88
C PRO A 695 3.60 8.82 -5.29
N GLU A 696 4.16 9.86 -5.90
CA GLU A 696 5.54 9.91 -6.42
C GLU A 696 6.45 10.83 -5.59
N LYS A 697 6.14 11.01 -4.29
CA LYS A 697 6.86 11.92 -3.38
C LYS A 697 8.37 11.72 -3.41
N ASP A 698 8.85 10.48 -3.30
CA ASP A 698 10.27 10.16 -3.21
C ASP A 698 11.00 10.50 -4.52
N SER A 699 10.40 10.12 -5.65
CA SER A 699 10.89 10.46 -6.99
C SER A 699 11.05 11.98 -7.15
N LEU A 700 10.09 12.78 -6.67
CA LEU A 700 10.13 14.24 -6.76
C LEU A 700 11.18 14.86 -5.82
N LEU A 701 11.35 14.33 -4.61
CA LEU A 701 12.36 14.79 -3.65
C LEU A 701 13.78 14.50 -4.12
N GLU A 702 14.04 13.30 -4.66
CA GLU A 702 15.33 12.97 -5.28
C GLU A 702 15.67 13.93 -6.42
N ASN A 703 14.68 14.25 -7.26
CA ASN A 703 14.85 15.19 -8.37
C ASN A 703 15.20 16.60 -7.89
N ARG A 704 14.53 17.09 -6.83
CA ARG A 704 14.86 18.37 -6.21
C ARG A 704 16.33 18.40 -5.76
N SER A 705 16.77 17.39 -5.02
CA SER A 705 18.17 17.29 -4.55
C SER A 705 19.17 17.21 -5.69
N TRP A 706 18.81 16.56 -6.80
CA TRP A 706 19.64 16.53 -8.00
C TRP A 706 19.71 17.91 -8.69
N ILE A 707 18.59 18.60 -8.91
CA ILE A 707 18.57 19.93 -9.55
C ILE A 707 19.36 20.94 -8.73
N MET A 708 19.21 20.93 -7.40
CA MET A 708 19.97 21.83 -6.53
C MET A 708 21.48 21.64 -6.68
N ARG A 709 21.95 20.39 -6.82
CA ARG A 709 23.37 20.11 -7.13
C ARG A 709 23.77 20.62 -8.52
N GLN A 710 22.90 20.49 -9.52
CA GLN A 710 23.21 20.98 -10.88
C GLN A 710 23.29 22.51 -10.95
N ILE A 711 22.45 23.23 -10.20
CA ILE A 711 22.52 24.70 -10.11
C ILE A 711 23.82 25.19 -9.49
N LEU A 712 24.40 24.45 -8.55
CA LEU A 712 25.72 24.79 -8.01
C LEU A 712 26.81 24.77 -9.10
N HIS A 713 26.70 23.85 -10.07
CA HIS A 713 27.61 23.78 -11.20
C HIS A 713 27.29 24.80 -12.30
N LYS A 714 26.00 25.07 -12.55
CA LYS A 714 25.51 25.99 -13.59
C LYS A 714 24.53 27.03 -13.00
N PRO A 715 25.03 28.05 -12.28
CA PRO A 715 24.18 28.97 -11.53
C PRO A 715 23.40 29.97 -12.40
N GLN A 716 23.77 30.11 -13.68
CA GLN A 716 23.16 31.06 -14.62
C GLN A 716 22.29 30.38 -15.69
N ASP A 717 21.98 29.09 -15.55
CA ASP A 717 21.15 28.40 -16.53
C ASP A 717 19.67 28.66 -16.28
N TYR A 718 19.03 29.42 -17.18
CA TYR A 718 17.62 29.82 -17.07
C TYR A 718 16.69 28.63 -16.85
N GLU A 719 16.90 27.53 -17.58
CA GLU A 719 16.01 26.37 -17.56
C GLU A 719 16.10 25.63 -16.22
N LEU A 720 17.30 25.53 -15.65
CA LEU A 720 17.51 24.94 -14.32
C LEU A 720 16.94 25.82 -13.22
N LEU A 721 17.07 27.15 -13.32
CA LEU A 721 16.50 28.08 -12.36
C LEU A 721 14.97 28.01 -12.32
N MET A 722 14.32 27.93 -13.49
CA MET A 722 12.87 27.74 -13.58
C MET A 722 12.44 26.42 -12.94
N LEU A 723 13.14 25.32 -13.23
CA LEU A 723 12.85 24.03 -12.60
C LEU A 723 13.03 24.05 -11.09
N ALA A 724 14.13 24.64 -10.59
CA ALA A 724 14.35 24.76 -9.16
C ALA A 724 13.25 25.57 -8.48
N GLY A 725 12.83 26.68 -9.09
CA GLY A 725 11.66 27.42 -8.66
C GLY A 725 10.42 26.53 -8.56
N HIS A 726 10.13 25.73 -9.59
CA HIS A 726 8.99 24.80 -9.59
C HIS A 726 9.06 23.77 -8.45
N PHE A 727 10.20 23.09 -8.28
CA PHE A 727 10.35 22.12 -7.17
C PHE A 727 10.30 22.78 -5.79
N CYS A 728 10.82 23.99 -5.64
CA CYS A 728 10.67 24.77 -4.41
C CYS A 728 9.19 25.09 -4.13
N THR A 729 8.42 25.49 -5.16
CA THR A 729 6.97 25.73 -5.00
C THR A 729 6.18 24.47 -4.65
N VAL A 730 6.47 23.33 -5.30
CA VAL A 730 5.85 22.03 -4.98
C VAL A 730 6.15 21.60 -3.54
N SER A 731 7.37 21.90 -3.05
CA SER A 731 7.75 21.62 -1.66
C SER A 731 7.22 22.61 -0.63
N GLY A 732 6.50 23.67 -1.03
CA GLY A 732 6.01 24.73 -0.14
C GLY A 732 7.11 25.68 0.39
N ASN A 733 8.32 25.63 -0.18
CA ASN A 733 9.46 26.46 0.22
C ASN A 733 9.48 27.78 -0.56
N TRP A 734 8.54 28.68 -0.24
CA TRP A 734 8.33 29.93 -0.96
C TRP A 734 9.53 30.89 -1.01
N PRO A 735 10.32 31.09 0.07
CA PRO A 735 11.45 32.02 0.04
C PRO A 735 12.51 31.62 -1.01
N PHE A 736 12.83 30.33 -1.08
CA PHE A 736 13.77 29.81 -2.08
C PHE A 736 13.19 29.92 -3.50
N ALA A 737 11.91 29.59 -3.68
CA ALA A 737 11.25 29.75 -4.98
C ALA A 737 11.31 31.20 -5.49
N ILE A 738 11.05 32.17 -4.61
CA ILE A 738 11.11 33.60 -4.93
C ILE A 738 12.52 33.99 -5.42
N GLU A 739 13.58 33.57 -4.73
CA GLU A 739 14.95 33.89 -5.14
C GLU A 739 15.34 33.24 -6.47
N GLU A 740 14.97 31.97 -6.70
CA GLU A 740 15.26 31.29 -7.96
C GLU A 740 14.48 31.91 -9.14
N TYR A 741 13.20 32.23 -8.99
CA TYR A 741 12.44 32.91 -10.05
C TYR A 741 12.92 34.34 -10.30
N LYS A 742 13.37 35.07 -9.29
CA LYS A 742 14.02 36.38 -9.49
C LYS A 742 15.26 36.24 -10.35
N ARG A 743 16.13 35.28 -10.04
CA ARG A 743 17.34 34.99 -10.83
C ARG A 743 16.99 34.62 -12.27
N ALA A 744 15.95 33.83 -12.48
CA ALA A 744 15.46 33.49 -13.81
C ALA A 744 14.95 34.73 -14.58
N LEU A 745 14.17 35.59 -13.93
CA LEU A 745 13.64 36.81 -14.54
C LEU A 745 14.74 37.85 -14.85
N ILE A 746 15.81 37.92 -14.04
CA ILE A 746 16.97 38.76 -14.32
C ILE A 746 17.65 38.34 -15.64
N GLN A 747 17.68 37.04 -15.93
CA GLN A 747 18.26 36.53 -17.19
C GLN A 747 17.34 36.75 -18.39
N ARG A 748 16.03 36.54 -18.21
CA ARG A 748 15.02 36.74 -19.26
C ARG A 748 13.93 37.70 -18.77
N PRO A 749 14.17 39.03 -18.83
CA PRO A 749 13.24 40.03 -18.29
C PRO A 749 11.92 40.14 -19.04
N ASN A 750 11.87 39.69 -20.29
CA ASN A 750 10.67 39.71 -21.14
C ASN A 750 9.86 38.41 -21.06
N ASP A 751 10.16 37.51 -20.12
CA ASP A 751 9.42 36.25 -19.97
C ASP A 751 8.19 36.41 -19.06
N PRO A 752 6.95 36.31 -19.59
CA PRO A 752 5.74 36.47 -18.80
C PRO A 752 5.54 35.31 -17.80
N VAL A 753 6.04 34.10 -18.09
CA VAL A 753 5.83 32.92 -17.25
C VAL A 753 6.70 33.02 -16.00
N ALA A 754 7.97 33.40 -16.14
CA ALA A 754 8.85 33.65 -14.99
C ALA A 754 8.28 34.74 -14.07
N ALA A 755 7.77 35.82 -14.65
CA ALA A 755 7.12 36.89 -13.88
C ALA A 755 5.83 36.43 -13.16
N LEU A 756 5.01 35.59 -13.81
CA LEU A 756 3.82 35.02 -13.20
C LEU A 756 4.16 34.07 -12.04
N CYS A 757 5.14 33.17 -12.23
CA CYS A 757 5.60 32.26 -11.18
C CYS A 757 6.20 33.00 -9.97
N LEU A 758 6.89 34.11 -10.21
CA LEU A 758 7.37 34.99 -9.14
C LEU A 758 6.20 35.63 -8.38
N ALA A 759 5.18 36.15 -9.10
CA ALA A 759 4.00 36.74 -8.49
C ALA A 759 3.21 35.73 -7.63
N THR A 760 2.97 34.52 -8.14
CA THR A 760 2.27 33.46 -7.39
C THR A 760 3.05 33.01 -6.16
N SER A 761 4.39 32.95 -6.25
CA SER A 761 5.23 32.63 -5.09
C SER A 761 5.13 33.67 -3.98
N TYR A 762 5.03 34.97 -4.33
CA TYR A 762 4.76 36.02 -3.35
C TYR A 762 3.39 35.87 -2.70
N PHE A 763 2.32 35.60 -3.47
CA PHE A 763 0.99 35.36 -2.89
C PHE A 763 0.98 34.13 -1.98
N ASN A 764 1.56 33.01 -2.40
CA ASN A 764 1.62 31.80 -1.58
C ASN A 764 2.44 31.99 -0.30
N SER A 765 3.46 32.85 -0.33
CA SER A 765 4.25 33.18 0.86
C SER A 765 3.44 33.86 1.97
N LEU A 766 2.27 34.46 1.66
CA LEU A 766 1.36 35.04 2.65
C LEU A 766 0.80 34.01 3.64
N SER A 767 0.77 32.74 3.25
CA SER A 767 0.37 31.63 4.14
C SER A 767 1.46 31.26 5.15
N SER A 768 2.70 31.72 4.96
CA SER A 768 3.83 31.40 5.83
C SER A 768 3.86 32.29 7.07
N ARG A 769 4.11 31.69 8.24
CA ARG A 769 4.23 32.39 9.53
C ARG A 769 5.44 33.35 9.62
N ASN A 770 6.35 33.32 8.64
CA ASN A 770 7.65 34.00 8.70
C ASN A 770 7.69 35.38 8.02
N VAL A 771 6.57 35.88 7.46
CA VAL A 771 6.56 37.15 6.71
C VAL A 771 6.33 38.33 7.64
N LYS A 772 7.33 39.22 7.77
CA LYS A 772 7.27 40.41 8.65
C LYS A 772 6.39 41.53 8.09
N ASP A 773 6.42 41.75 6.77
CA ASP A 773 5.68 42.85 6.10
C ASP A 773 4.70 42.31 5.05
N LEU A 774 3.48 41.99 5.48
CA LEU A 774 2.43 41.47 4.59
C LEU A 774 2.09 42.43 3.43
N ASN A 775 1.96 43.73 3.72
CA ASN A 775 1.61 44.75 2.72
C ASN A 775 2.65 44.85 1.59
N LYS A 776 3.93 44.72 1.94
CA LYS A 776 5.03 44.75 0.97
C LYS A 776 4.98 43.54 0.04
N VAL A 777 4.72 42.35 0.59
CA VAL A 777 4.60 41.11 -0.19
C VAL A 777 3.41 41.15 -1.13
N ILE A 778 2.25 41.64 -0.67
CA ILE A 778 1.06 41.82 -1.51
C ILE A 778 1.36 42.80 -2.65
N LEU A 779 1.98 43.95 -2.35
CA LEU A 779 2.36 44.94 -3.37
C LEU A 779 3.29 44.32 -4.42
N LEU A 780 4.33 43.60 -3.99
CA LEU A 780 5.27 42.93 -4.90
C LEU A 780 4.55 41.88 -5.76
N GLY A 781 3.73 41.02 -5.17
CA GLY A 781 2.94 40.03 -5.91
C GLY A 781 2.05 40.67 -6.98
N MET A 782 1.35 41.75 -6.62
CA MET A 782 0.51 42.50 -7.55
C MET A 782 1.30 43.18 -8.67
N THR A 783 2.46 43.77 -8.36
CA THR A 783 3.30 44.42 -9.38
C THR A 783 3.83 43.43 -10.41
N PHE A 784 4.33 42.26 -9.98
CA PHE A 784 4.81 41.23 -10.90
C PHE A 784 3.68 40.57 -11.69
N LEU A 785 2.49 40.45 -11.13
CA LEU A 785 1.31 39.97 -11.86
C LEU A 785 0.88 40.97 -12.96
N GLN A 786 0.86 42.27 -12.66
CA GLN A 786 0.57 43.28 -13.67
C GLN A 786 1.65 43.33 -14.75
N TYR A 787 2.91 43.14 -14.35
CA TYR A 787 4.04 43.04 -15.27
C TYR A 787 3.90 41.83 -16.21
N SER A 788 3.56 40.65 -15.70
CA SER A 788 3.36 39.46 -16.53
C SER A 788 2.21 39.63 -17.52
N ILE A 789 1.10 40.24 -17.10
CA ILE A 789 -0.05 40.55 -17.97
C ILE A 789 0.36 41.53 -19.08
N LYS A 790 1.14 42.58 -18.75
CA LYS A 790 1.62 43.55 -19.74
C LYS A 790 2.51 42.87 -20.80
N LEU A 791 3.44 42.03 -20.36
CA LEU A 791 4.29 41.25 -21.26
C LEU A 791 3.48 40.31 -22.15
N ARG A 792 2.54 39.56 -21.56
CA ARG A 792 1.67 38.63 -22.28
C ARG A 792 0.90 39.34 -23.39
N LYS A 793 0.26 40.48 -23.08
CA LYS A 793 -0.46 41.30 -24.07
C LYS A 793 0.44 41.71 -25.24
N SER A 794 1.62 42.25 -24.95
CA SER A 794 2.57 42.70 -25.99
C SER A 794 3.04 41.55 -26.91
N GLN A 795 3.19 40.34 -26.37
CA GLN A 795 3.60 39.17 -27.16
C GLN A 795 2.48 38.61 -28.04
N THR A 796 1.23 38.76 -27.60
CA THR A 796 0.08 38.14 -28.25
C THR A 796 -0.74 39.11 -29.13
N GLU A 797 -0.31 40.37 -29.28
CA GLU A 797 -1.00 41.39 -30.08
C GLU A 797 -1.31 40.94 -31.52
N ASN A 798 -0.38 40.20 -32.14
CA ASN A 798 -0.49 39.70 -33.51
C ASN A 798 -1.03 38.26 -33.61
N HIS A 799 -1.40 37.63 -32.49
CA HIS A 799 -1.82 36.23 -32.48
C HIS A 799 -3.31 36.09 -32.85
N PRO A 800 -3.72 35.08 -33.65
CA PRO A 800 -5.12 34.88 -34.04
C PRO A 800 -6.07 34.69 -32.85
N CYS A 801 -5.58 34.12 -31.74
CA CYS A 801 -6.32 33.91 -30.50
C CYS A 801 -6.07 34.98 -29.42
N ARG A 802 -5.79 36.24 -29.80
CA ARG A 802 -5.47 37.32 -28.84
C ARG A 802 -6.51 37.48 -27.72
N ASP A 803 -7.79 37.28 -28.05
CA ASP A 803 -8.89 37.49 -27.11
C ASP A 803 -8.90 36.41 -26.02
N ILE A 804 -8.41 35.20 -26.33
CA ILE A 804 -8.23 34.13 -25.32
C ILE A 804 -7.12 34.50 -24.34
N PHE A 805 -5.99 35.04 -24.83
CA PHE A 805 -4.90 35.49 -23.95
C PHE A 805 -5.28 36.73 -23.11
N ALA A 806 -6.17 37.58 -23.64
CA ALA A 806 -6.79 38.65 -22.86
C ALA A 806 -7.67 38.07 -21.73
N ALA A 807 -8.49 37.06 -22.03
CA ALA A 807 -9.29 36.36 -21.03
C ALA A 807 -8.43 35.62 -19.98
N GLU A 808 -7.31 34.99 -20.39
CA GLU A 808 -6.31 34.40 -19.47
C GLU A 808 -5.80 35.45 -18.46
N SER A 809 -5.50 36.65 -18.95
CA SER A 809 -5.03 37.76 -18.11
C SER A 809 -6.09 38.22 -17.11
N GLU A 810 -7.36 38.30 -17.53
CA GLU A 810 -8.50 38.64 -16.67
C GLU A 810 -8.73 37.55 -15.61
N TYR A 811 -8.64 36.28 -15.99
CA TYR A 811 -8.75 35.14 -15.08
C TYR A 811 -7.65 35.16 -14.02
N ASN A 812 -6.39 35.36 -14.42
CA ASN A 812 -5.25 35.38 -13.48
C ASN A 812 -5.38 36.53 -12.47
N MET A 813 -5.86 37.71 -12.91
CA MET A 813 -6.17 38.82 -12.02
C MET A 813 -7.34 38.50 -11.09
N ALA A 814 -8.43 37.90 -11.60
CA ALA A 814 -9.56 37.46 -10.80
C ALA A 814 -9.14 36.47 -9.71
N ARG A 815 -8.27 35.51 -10.07
CA ARG A 815 -7.77 34.48 -9.15
C ARG A 815 -6.88 35.06 -8.07
N ALA A 816 -6.06 36.07 -8.38
CA ALA A 816 -5.28 36.78 -7.36
C ALA A 816 -6.19 37.53 -6.37
N MET A 817 -7.22 38.24 -6.85
CA MET A 817 -8.20 38.91 -5.99
C MET A 817 -8.98 37.93 -5.12
N HIS A 818 -9.37 36.78 -5.70
CA HIS A 818 -10.03 35.70 -4.98
C HIS A 818 -9.10 35.13 -3.90
N PHE A 819 -7.81 34.88 -4.20
CA PHE A 819 -6.83 34.40 -3.24
C PHE A 819 -6.65 35.37 -2.05
N LEU A 820 -6.70 36.68 -2.29
CA LEU A 820 -6.66 37.72 -1.26
C LEU A 820 -8.01 37.94 -0.54
N ASN A 821 -9.02 37.12 -0.83
CA ASN A 821 -10.38 37.22 -0.31
C ASN A 821 -11.11 38.53 -0.66
N LEU A 822 -10.74 39.19 -1.77
CA LEU A 822 -11.39 40.39 -2.29
C LEU A 822 -12.47 40.01 -3.31
N LEU A 823 -13.49 39.28 -2.85
CA LEU A 823 -14.50 38.64 -3.72
C LEU A 823 -15.28 39.63 -4.59
N HIS A 824 -15.56 40.83 -4.07
CA HIS A 824 -16.26 41.90 -4.82
C HIS A 824 -15.48 42.40 -6.04
N LEU A 825 -14.15 42.25 -6.07
CA LEU A 825 -13.32 42.56 -7.24
C LEU A 825 -13.15 41.33 -8.13
N ALA A 826 -13.09 40.13 -7.53
CA ALA A 826 -12.91 38.88 -8.25
C ALA A 826 -14.10 38.54 -9.17
N VAL A 827 -15.35 38.71 -8.69
CA VAL A 827 -16.56 38.36 -9.45
C VAL A 827 -16.65 39.12 -10.78
N PRO A 828 -16.56 40.47 -10.83
CA PRO A 828 -16.60 41.21 -12.11
C PRO A 828 -15.44 40.87 -13.06
N LEU A 829 -14.30 40.41 -12.55
CA LEU A 829 -13.18 39.96 -13.38
C LEU A 829 -13.43 38.59 -14.00
N TYR A 830 -14.01 37.65 -13.24
CA TYR A 830 -14.41 36.35 -13.78
C TYR A 830 -15.52 36.48 -14.82
N GLU A 831 -16.51 37.34 -14.59
CA GLU A 831 -17.58 37.61 -15.57
C GLU A 831 -17.04 38.23 -16.86
N ARG A 832 -16.09 39.17 -16.75
CA ARG A 832 -15.39 39.72 -17.92
C ARG A 832 -14.65 38.64 -18.71
N CYS A 833 -13.91 37.78 -18.02
CA CYS A 833 -13.21 36.66 -18.68
C CYS A 833 -14.17 35.79 -19.50
N ILE A 834 -15.32 35.41 -18.93
CA ILE A 834 -16.34 34.61 -19.62
C ILE A 834 -16.92 35.36 -20.83
N ASN A 835 -17.22 36.65 -20.69
CA ASN A 835 -17.77 37.46 -21.76
C ASN A 835 -16.77 37.68 -22.90
N THR A 836 -15.49 37.88 -22.58
CA THR A 836 -14.40 37.99 -23.55
C THR A 836 -14.29 36.70 -24.37
N ILE A 837 -14.36 35.53 -23.73
CA ILE A 837 -14.36 34.23 -24.43
C ILE A 837 -15.58 34.10 -25.35
N LYS A 838 -16.79 34.43 -24.88
CA LYS A 838 -18.01 34.38 -25.71
C LYS A 838 -17.92 35.30 -26.93
N SER A 839 -17.36 36.50 -26.76
CA SER A 839 -17.17 37.43 -27.88
C SER A 839 -16.19 36.92 -28.94
N ALA A 840 -15.18 36.16 -28.50
CA ALA A 840 -14.23 35.52 -29.41
C ALA A 840 -14.86 34.37 -30.20
N GLU A 841 -15.83 33.63 -29.63
CA GLU A 841 -16.57 32.53 -30.30
C GLU A 841 -17.28 33.01 -31.57
N TYR A 842 -17.96 34.15 -31.51
CA TYR A 842 -18.61 34.75 -32.67
C TYR A 842 -17.63 35.18 -33.78
N SER A 843 -16.36 35.40 -33.46
CA SER A 843 -15.36 35.95 -34.38
C SER A 843 -14.54 34.89 -35.12
N LEU A 844 -14.56 33.63 -34.67
CA LEU A 844 -13.63 32.56 -35.09
C LEU A 844 -14.32 31.28 -35.61
N GLU A 845 -15.66 31.26 -35.73
CA GLU A 845 -16.37 30.18 -36.44
C GLU A 845 -15.97 30.14 -37.93
N GLY A 846 -15.37 29.04 -38.39
CA GLY A 846 -15.21 28.74 -39.82
C GLY A 846 -13.79 28.66 -40.40
N LYS A 847 -12.72 28.61 -39.59
CA LYS A 847 -11.36 28.28 -40.09
C LYS A 847 -10.94 26.86 -39.69
N GLU A 848 -11.20 25.90 -40.56
CA GLU A 848 -10.55 24.59 -40.51
C GLU A 848 -9.14 24.74 -41.09
N ASP A 849 -8.13 24.36 -40.31
CA ASP A 849 -6.73 24.32 -40.74
C ASP A 849 -6.29 22.86 -40.87
N ASP A 850 -5.60 22.55 -41.98
CA ASP A 850 -5.08 21.22 -42.36
C ASP A 850 -3.82 20.81 -41.57
N TYR A 851 -3.45 21.52 -40.49
CA TYR A 851 -2.16 21.30 -39.83
C TYR A 851 -2.13 19.98 -39.03
N ARG A 852 -1.33 19.03 -39.52
CA ARG A 852 -1.10 17.72 -38.90
C ARG A 852 0.04 17.80 -37.89
N THR A 853 -0.22 17.35 -36.66
CA THR A 853 0.80 17.24 -35.61
C THR A 853 1.14 15.78 -35.38
N ASP A 854 2.42 15.46 -35.38
CA ASP A 854 2.90 14.10 -35.14
C ASP A 854 2.79 13.72 -33.66
N CYS A 855 2.23 12.54 -33.39
CA CYS A 855 2.10 12.03 -32.03
C CYS A 855 3.49 11.59 -31.48
N PRO A 856 3.90 12.02 -30.27
CA PRO A 856 5.21 11.70 -29.70
C PRO A 856 5.30 10.32 -29.06
N CYS A 857 4.21 9.53 -29.04
CA CYS A 857 4.22 8.22 -28.37
C CYS A 857 5.14 7.20 -29.08
N ILE A 858 5.56 6.17 -28.35
CA ILE A 858 6.44 5.09 -28.87
C ILE A 858 5.86 4.47 -30.14
N ILE A 859 4.55 4.22 -30.15
CA ILE A 859 3.82 3.58 -31.24
C ILE A 859 3.90 4.43 -32.52
N CYS A 860 3.51 5.71 -32.45
CA CYS A 860 3.52 6.61 -33.61
C CYS A 860 4.94 7.00 -34.04
N THR A 861 5.89 7.04 -33.11
CA THR A 861 7.32 7.21 -33.44
C THR A 861 7.84 6.06 -34.28
N MET A 862 7.40 4.85 -33.97
CA MET A 862 7.73 3.69 -34.77
C MET A 862 7.02 3.67 -36.12
N SER A 863 5.73 4.00 -36.18
CA SER A 863 4.98 4.12 -37.43
C SER A 863 5.60 5.08 -38.46
N ARG A 864 6.39 6.08 -38.00
CA ARG A 864 7.14 6.99 -38.88
C ARG A 864 8.42 6.40 -39.45
N GLN A 865 9.01 5.44 -38.75
CA GLN A 865 10.31 4.85 -39.12
C GLN A 865 10.14 3.55 -39.92
N THR A 866 8.94 2.96 -39.95
CA THR A 866 8.62 1.76 -40.73
C THR A 866 8.34 2.09 -42.20
N SER A 867 8.63 1.16 -43.10
CA SER A 867 8.33 1.28 -44.53
C SER A 867 6.83 1.28 -44.83
N GLN A 868 6.02 0.64 -43.98
CA GLN A 868 4.57 0.76 -43.98
C GLN A 868 4.15 1.97 -43.13
N ALA A 869 3.46 2.92 -43.77
CA ALA A 869 3.02 4.17 -43.14
C ALA A 869 1.68 3.96 -42.41
N TYR A 870 1.75 3.54 -41.13
CA TYR A 870 0.56 3.50 -40.27
C TYR A 870 0.15 4.92 -39.83
N PRO A 871 -1.12 5.15 -39.42
CA PRO A 871 -1.56 6.45 -38.92
C PRO A 871 -0.69 6.95 -37.75
N HIS A 872 -0.02 8.10 -37.93
CA HIS A 872 0.94 8.66 -36.97
C HIS A 872 0.73 10.15 -36.63
N SER A 873 -0.09 10.86 -37.40
CA SER A 873 -0.32 12.30 -37.27
C SER A 873 -1.79 12.59 -36.99
N ALA A 874 -2.06 13.47 -36.03
CA ALA A 874 -3.40 13.89 -35.68
C ALA A 874 -3.65 15.34 -36.12
N THR A 875 -4.86 15.63 -36.59
CA THR A 875 -5.31 17.00 -36.91
C THR A 875 -5.89 17.67 -35.66
N GLY A 876 -5.82 19.00 -35.57
CA GLY A 876 -6.43 19.72 -34.45
C GLY A 876 -5.51 20.21 -33.33
N TYR A 877 -4.19 19.98 -33.43
CA TYR A 877 -3.21 20.23 -32.37
C TYR A 877 -2.21 21.37 -32.66
N SER A 878 -2.50 22.26 -33.63
CA SER A 878 -1.68 23.46 -33.82
C SER A 878 -1.72 24.35 -32.57
N GLY A 879 -0.67 25.14 -32.30
CA GLY A 879 -0.62 26.00 -31.10
C GLY A 879 -1.85 26.91 -30.96
N GLY A 880 -2.33 27.49 -32.07
CA GLY A 880 -3.55 28.31 -32.09
C GLY A 880 -4.83 27.49 -31.85
N GLN A 881 -4.97 26.30 -32.43
CA GLN A 881 -6.12 25.44 -32.16
C GLN A 881 -6.09 24.81 -30.77
N TYR A 882 -4.92 24.55 -30.20
CA TYR A 882 -4.78 24.06 -28.84
C TYR A 882 -5.31 25.11 -27.87
N VAL A 883 -4.87 26.36 -28.04
CA VAL A 883 -5.38 27.53 -27.29
C VAL A 883 -6.90 27.64 -27.47
N TRP A 884 -7.39 27.51 -28.70
CA TRP A 884 -8.82 27.60 -29.02
C TRP A 884 -9.68 26.46 -28.45
N LYS A 885 -9.25 25.21 -28.59
CA LYS A 885 -10.04 24.03 -28.20
C LYS A 885 -9.90 23.73 -26.71
N TYR A 886 -8.67 23.74 -26.20
CA TYR A 886 -8.37 23.27 -24.86
C TYR A 886 -8.21 24.41 -23.86
N GLU A 887 -7.37 25.43 -24.11
CA GLU A 887 -7.18 26.51 -23.14
C GLU A 887 -8.45 27.33 -22.94
N ARG A 888 -9.17 27.66 -24.02
CA ARG A 888 -10.49 28.33 -23.96
C ARG A 888 -11.47 27.58 -23.06
N THR A 889 -11.65 26.27 -23.30
CA THR A 889 -12.63 25.47 -22.54
C THR A 889 -12.21 25.31 -21.09
N GLN A 890 -10.90 25.13 -20.84
CA GLN A 890 -10.36 25.05 -19.49
C GLN A 890 -10.50 26.38 -18.72
N LEU A 891 -10.23 27.52 -19.35
CA LEU A 891 -10.39 28.84 -18.76
C LEU A 891 -11.86 29.13 -18.45
N LEU A 892 -12.76 28.86 -19.40
CA LEU A 892 -14.20 29.02 -19.22
C LEU A 892 -14.71 28.18 -18.04
N ARG A 893 -14.33 26.89 -18.00
CA ARG A 893 -14.69 25.96 -16.92
C ARG A 893 -14.13 26.43 -15.58
N SER A 894 -12.87 26.84 -15.53
CA SER A 894 -12.21 27.27 -14.30
C SER A 894 -12.80 28.58 -13.77
N ALA A 895 -13.12 29.54 -14.65
CA ALA A 895 -13.78 30.79 -14.26
C ALA A 895 -15.19 30.53 -13.74
N ALA A 896 -15.99 29.73 -14.45
CA ALA A 896 -17.34 29.36 -14.06
C ALA A 896 -17.37 28.57 -12.74
N TYR A 897 -16.46 27.62 -12.56
CA TYR A 897 -16.35 26.85 -11.32
C TYR A 897 -16.02 27.75 -10.12
N ASN A 898 -15.07 28.68 -10.27
CA ASN A 898 -14.75 29.63 -9.20
C ASN A 898 -15.92 30.58 -8.88
N LEU A 899 -16.67 31.05 -9.88
CA LEU A 899 -17.89 31.84 -9.66
C LEU A 899 -18.97 31.03 -8.93
N PHE A 900 -19.17 29.78 -9.34
CA PHE A 900 -20.07 28.85 -8.66
C PHE A 900 -19.70 28.67 -7.19
N LEU A 901 -18.42 28.48 -6.87
CA LEU A 901 -17.95 28.41 -5.48
C LEU A 901 -18.25 29.69 -4.69
N ILE A 902 -18.00 30.87 -5.28
CA ILE A 902 -18.27 32.15 -4.60
C ILE A 902 -19.78 32.32 -4.35
N TYR A 903 -20.62 32.03 -5.34
CA TYR A 903 -22.07 32.17 -5.21
C TYR A 903 -22.68 31.15 -4.24
N THR A 904 -22.17 29.92 -4.20
CA THR A 904 -22.61 28.93 -3.20
C THR A 904 -22.19 29.32 -1.78
N MET A 905 -20.95 29.78 -1.57
CA MET A 905 -20.50 30.28 -0.26
C MET A 905 -21.33 31.48 0.22
N ASN A 906 -21.75 32.36 -0.69
CA ASN A 906 -22.61 33.51 -0.38
C ASN A 906 -24.11 33.17 -0.33
N LYS A 907 -24.50 31.89 -0.40
CA LYS A 907 -25.89 31.40 -0.44
C LYS A 907 -26.75 31.98 -1.57
N ASN A 908 -26.14 32.44 -2.66
CA ASN A 908 -26.85 32.92 -3.85
C ASN A 908 -27.10 31.76 -4.83
N THR A 909 -28.05 30.90 -4.48
CA THR A 909 -28.33 29.63 -5.18
C THR A 909 -28.83 29.84 -6.60
N ALA A 910 -29.55 30.94 -6.89
CA ALA A 910 -30.05 31.24 -8.23
C ALA A 910 -28.92 31.53 -9.23
N GLN A 911 -27.94 32.36 -8.84
CA GLN A 911 -26.78 32.65 -9.68
C GLN A 911 -25.84 31.44 -9.78
N ALA A 912 -25.67 30.67 -8.70
CA ALA A 912 -24.92 29.42 -8.73
C ALA A 912 -25.54 28.40 -9.70
N ALA A 913 -26.87 28.22 -9.67
CA ALA A 913 -27.58 27.35 -10.58
C ALA A 913 -27.45 27.83 -12.04
N HIS A 914 -27.55 29.14 -12.29
CA HIS A 914 -27.38 29.69 -13.63
C HIS A 914 -25.97 29.44 -14.20
N VAL A 915 -24.92 29.62 -13.40
CA VAL A 915 -23.54 29.32 -13.80
C VAL A 915 -23.35 27.82 -14.03
N ALA A 916 -23.91 26.97 -13.17
CA ALA A 916 -23.83 25.53 -13.31
C ALA A 916 -24.51 25.02 -14.59
N THR A 917 -25.71 25.51 -14.90
CA THR A 917 -26.45 25.09 -16.09
C THR A 917 -25.81 25.60 -17.38
N HIS A 918 -25.39 26.86 -17.46
CA HIS A 918 -24.86 27.42 -18.71
C HIS A 918 -23.39 27.09 -18.99
N HIS A 919 -22.59 26.81 -17.95
CA HIS A 919 -21.14 26.71 -18.10
C HIS A 919 -20.52 25.41 -17.57
N LEU A 920 -21.24 24.64 -16.74
CA LEU A 920 -20.72 23.40 -16.11
C LEU A 920 -21.48 22.12 -16.54
N GLN A 921 -22.46 22.19 -17.45
CA GLN A 921 -23.32 21.08 -17.91
C GLN A 921 -22.60 19.86 -18.55
N TRP A 922 -21.26 19.86 -18.64
CA TRP A 922 -20.44 18.79 -19.21
C TRP A 922 -19.31 18.34 -18.25
N MET A 923 -19.58 18.35 -16.94
CA MET A 923 -18.89 17.48 -15.97
C MET A 923 -19.64 16.17 -15.87
#